data_AF-A0A1H9I9M7-F1
#
_entry.id   AF-A0A1H9I9M7-F1
#
_cell.length_a   1.000
_cell.length_b   1.000
_cell.length_c   1.000
_cell.angle_alpha   90.00
_cell.angle_beta   90.00
_cell.angle_gamma   90.00
#
_symmetry.space_group_name_H-M   'P 1'
#
loop_
_entity.id
_entity.type
_entity.pdbx_description
1 polymer ?
#
loop_
_entity_poly.entity_id
_entity_poly.type
_entity_poly.pdbx_seq_one_letter_code
_entity_poly.pdbx_strand_id
1 'polypeptide(L)'
;MKTRRILCYILIFLFCSIASAQNKGPSGIELCSEVHSFLKKNGFSPYSQSLVISGENTFPYNIIVTFPAEQNTSPENLLLVFFQEDVPDNKELIKQCLKEIREGKYPFTVTALFAYGEKQKFEKPDMIYGTRVYLESLNTNLSYSAVILDLESEENEIETTASGLSSPPLLIKNSLNLYKNYGIGDKLPVFILSQSSSYKFISSPILGRFFDYEIPAIKLSLGGIPKEQKDKTACDVITDFVNLFSNITDNSWEHHFLIISLFGHYHLISERMILRIVTPTIFIWIIFIFLLIFVNRRLKKHTWYTVGDIWWSVPLTYVVLVVVFFISGYFYKNLFPHASYAGKIYGQLILQIIVSLFIILSMYLLILTRNFTFNERSIDYLLVISCFINQSIFILADISLSPIFIAICLLSLLALYVKNNYLHIAVFILMIAPLIPYCHRMITASNLRELSEFITRNPKVNIVIPFVLYPVYIVLFRIIASVRTNRQKIHFMAISTAIAFMLVSTALILLGVFRTSSLNKQQITQPDISISPLGNELIEISVNDNMIFEDTIRTLDINLKEKCILCDVLITTEYLNPVLYSDNDYSNPSLNTVRFRIPDYPPEKMTFSYGAAKTPCRITVSAVIEGTDDDNYYFISKSLAIGDI
;
A
#
# COMPACT_ATOMS: atom_id res chain seq x y z
N MET A 1 14.47 -64.58 11.31
CA MET A 1 13.96 -63.81 10.16
C MET A 1 12.53 -63.25 10.35
N LYS A 2 11.59 -63.97 10.99
CA LYS A 2 10.20 -63.47 11.18
C LYS A 2 10.09 -62.25 12.11
N THR A 3 10.89 -62.15 13.17
CA THR A 3 10.88 -61.03 14.12
C THR A 3 11.40 -59.71 13.54
N ARG A 4 12.44 -59.74 12.70
CA ARG A 4 12.95 -58.54 11.99
C ARG A 4 11.95 -57.98 10.98
N ARG A 5 11.16 -58.82 10.30
CA ARG A 5 10.11 -58.37 9.37
C ARG A 5 8.96 -57.68 10.10
N ILE A 6 8.54 -58.23 11.25
CA ILE A 6 7.48 -57.61 12.08
C ILE A 6 7.97 -56.27 12.64
N LEU A 7 9.23 -56.18 13.09
CA LEU A 7 9.80 -54.93 13.57
C LEU A 7 9.86 -53.87 12.45
N CYS A 8 10.24 -54.25 11.22
CA CYS A 8 10.19 -53.34 10.07
C CYS A 8 8.77 -52.89 9.72
N TYR A 9 7.76 -53.77 9.79
CA TYR A 9 6.38 -53.36 9.54
C TYR A 9 5.87 -52.41 10.62
N ILE A 10 6.22 -52.61 11.89
CA ILE A 10 5.89 -51.67 12.98
C ILE A 10 6.61 -50.33 12.78
N LEU A 11 7.88 -50.33 12.37
CA LEU A 11 8.65 -49.12 12.10
C LEU A 11 8.11 -48.36 10.88
N ILE A 12 7.73 -49.05 9.81
CA ILE A 12 7.09 -48.44 8.63
C ILE A 12 5.70 -47.92 9.00
N PHE A 13 4.94 -48.64 9.83
CA PHE A 13 3.64 -48.17 10.30
C PHE A 13 3.78 -46.94 11.20
N LEU A 14 4.77 -46.90 12.10
CA LEU A 14 5.10 -45.72 12.91
C LEU A 14 5.58 -44.56 12.05
N PHE A 15 6.46 -44.79 11.07
CA PHE A 15 6.93 -43.74 10.16
C PHE A 15 5.82 -43.23 9.22
N CYS A 16 4.92 -44.09 8.74
CA CYS A 16 3.76 -43.68 7.95
C CYS A 16 2.70 -42.97 8.80
N SER A 17 2.53 -43.35 10.07
CA SER A 17 1.64 -42.63 11.01
C SER A 17 2.18 -41.24 11.35
N ILE A 18 3.51 -41.11 11.45
CA ILE A 18 4.18 -39.82 11.70
C ILE A 18 4.23 -38.97 10.41
N ALA A 19 4.37 -39.58 9.22
CA ALA A 19 4.37 -38.87 7.94
C ALA A 19 2.98 -38.42 7.47
N SER A 20 1.90 -39.12 7.88
CA SER A 20 0.52 -38.72 7.60
C SER A 20 -0.04 -37.71 8.62
N ALA A 21 0.65 -37.45 9.72
CA ALA A 21 0.41 -36.32 10.59
C ALA A 21 1.19 -35.12 10.06
N GLN A 22 0.86 -34.66 8.85
CA GLN A 22 1.16 -33.27 8.51
C GLN A 22 0.37 -32.41 9.50
N ASN A 23 1.06 -31.85 10.49
CA ASN A 23 0.51 -30.90 11.46
C ASN A 23 -0.01 -29.70 10.69
N LYS A 24 -1.26 -29.75 10.22
CA LYS A 24 -2.03 -28.55 9.92
C LYS A 24 -2.12 -27.77 11.22
N GLY A 25 -1.65 -26.53 11.22
CA GLY A 25 -1.71 -25.67 12.38
C GLY A 25 -3.14 -25.58 12.94
N PRO A 26 -3.30 -25.32 14.25
CA PRO A 26 -4.61 -25.11 14.84
C PRO A 26 -5.32 -23.96 14.11
N SER A 27 -6.61 -24.14 13.80
CA SER A 27 -7.44 -23.14 13.09
C SER A 27 -8.79 -22.95 13.80
N GLY A 28 -9.53 -21.92 13.43
CA GLY A 28 -10.83 -21.62 14.03
C GLY A 28 -10.76 -21.45 15.55
N ILE A 29 -11.70 -22.10 16.25
CA ILE A 29 -11.81 -22.04 17.71
C ILE A 29 -10.68 -22.81 18.44
N GLU A 30 -10.10 -23.82 17.80
CA GLU A 30 -8.97 -24.59 18.37
C GLU A 30 -7.77 -23.65 18.56
N LEU A 31 -7.48 -22.82 17.55
CA LEU A 31 -6.44 -21.78 17.63
C LEU A 31 -6.71 -20.80 18.78
N CYS A 32 -7.94 -20.29 18.89
CA CYS A 32 -8.33 -19.35 19.94
C CYS A 32 -8.16 -19.96 21.35
N SER A 33 -8.56 -21.22 21.50
CA SER A 33 -8.45 -21.95 22.76
C SER A 33 -7.00 -22.19 23.16
N GLU A 34 -6.15 -22.53 22.18
CA GLU A 34 -4.73 -22.75 22.38
C GLU A 34 -4.00 -21.47 22.78
N VAL A 35 -4.21 -20.37 22.05
CA VAL A 35 -3.59 -19.07 22.35
C VAL A 35 -4.03 -18.55 23.71
N HIS A 36 -5.33 -18.63 24.02
CA HIS A 36 -5.86 -18.21 25.32
C HIS A 36 -5.25 -19.02 26.47
N SER A 37 -5.16 -20.35 26.31
CA SER A 37 -4.56 -21.24 27.30
C SER A 37 -3.07 -20.99 27.48
N PHE A 38 -2.35 -20.74 26.38
CA PHE A 38 -0.94 -20.37 26.39
C PHE A 38 -0.70 -19.08 27.18
N LEU A 39 -1.48 -18.02 26.94
CA LEU A 39 -1.35 -16.75 27.66
C LEU A 39 -1.65 -16.92 29.16
N LYS A 40 -2.74 -17.63 29.50
CA LYS A 40 -3.13 -17.90 30.88
C LYS A 40 -2.07 -18.72 31.64
N LYS A 41 -1.50 -19.74 30.99
CA LYS A 41 -0.42 -20.59 31.56
C LYS A 41 0.84 -19.81 31.88
N ASN A 42 1.13 -18.74 31.14
CA ASN A 42 2.27 -17.86 31.37
C ASN A 42 1.99 -16.70 32.34
N GLY A 43 0.85 -16.73 33.04
CA GLY A 43 0.50 -15.76 34.09
C GLY A 43 0.00 -14.42 33.56
N PHE A 44 -0.50 -14.37 32.32
CA PHE A 44 -1.24 -13.23 31.80
C PHE A 44 -2.74 -13.38 32.10
N SER A 45 -3.47 -12.26 32.06
CA SER A 45 -4.93 -12.23 32.24
C SER A 45 -5.63 -11.95 30.90
N PRO A 46 -5.74 -12.94 30.00
CA PRO A 46 -6.39 -12.76 28.71
C PRO A 46 -7.92 -12.58 28.89
N TYR A 47 -8.48 -11.66 28.10
CA TYR A 47 -9.91 -11.44 27.95
C TYR A 47 -10.34 -11.82 26.53
N SER A 48 -11.41 -12.60 26.39
CA SER A 48 -11.95 -13.00 25.09
C SER A 48 -13.03 -12.02 24.62
N GLN A 49 -12.93 -11.58 23.37
CA GLN A 49 -13.95 -10.76 22.71
C GLN A 49 -14.49 -11.53 21.49
N SER A 50 -15.78 -11.88 21.53
CA SER A 50 -16.46 -12.54 20.41
C SER A 50 -16.45 -11.66 19.16
N LEU A 51 -16.23 -12.29 17.99
CA LEU A 51 -16.24 -11.59 16.70
C LEU A 51 -17.64 -11.22 16.21
N VAL A 52 -18.63 -12.05 16.55
CA VAL A 52 -20.04 -11.90 16.19
C VAL A 52 -20.91 -12.33 17.36
N ILE A 53 -22.13 -11.82 17.40
CA ILE A 53 -23.20 -12.36 18.25
C ILE A 53 -23.57 -13.74 17.69
N SER A 54 -23.40 -14.77 18.50
CA SER A 54 -23.37 -16.15 18.02
C SER A 54 -24.48 -17.05 18.56
N GLY A 55 -25.43 -16.54 19.35
CA GLY A 55 -26.47 -17.36 19.97
C GLY A 55 -25.89 -18.58 20.70
N GLU A 56 -26.26 -19.78 20.25
CA GLU A 56 -25.71 -21.07 20.74
C GLU A 56 -24.41 -21.52 20.03
N ASN A 57 -24.02 -20.88 18.94
CA ASN A 57 -22.80 -21.19 18.20
C ASN A 57 -21.55 -20.70 18.94
N THR A 58 -20.46 -21.45 18.77
CA THR A 58 -19.14 -21.07 19.26
C THR A 58 -18.23 -20.70 18.09
N PHE A 59 -18.13 -19.41 17.80
CA PHE A 59 -17.25 -18.88 16.76
C PHE A 59 -15.88 -18.45 17.32
N PRO A 60 -14.87 -18.29 16.45
CA PRO A 60 -13.59 -17.68 16.82
C PRO A 60 -13.75 -16.29 17.47
N TYR A 61 -12.77 -15.92 18.28
CA TYR A 61 -12.78 -14.70 19.10
C TYR A 61 -11.39 -14.06 19.17
N ASN A 62 -11.35 -12.74 19.38
CA ASN A 62 -10.13 -12.01 19.68
C ASN A 62 -9.69 -12.27 21.13
N ILE A 63 -8.39 -12.16 21.40
CA ILE A 63 -7.85 -12.24 22.76
C ILE A 63 -7.11 -10.95 23.10
N ILE A 64 -7.40 -10.38 24.27
CA ILE A 64 -6.86 -9.08 24.69
C ILE A 64 -6.12 -9.24 26.02
N VAL A 65 -4.91 -8.68 26.12
CA VAL A 65 -4.12 -8.61 27.36
C VAL A 65 -3.77 -7.15 27.62
N THR A 66 -4.14 -6.62 28.79
CA THR A 66 -3.91 -5.22 29.15
C THR A 66 -2.86 -5.08 30.25
N PHE A 67 -1.89 -4.20 30.05
CA PHE A 67 -0.88 -3.81 31.02
C PHE A 67 -1.14 -2.36 31.45
N PRO A 68 -1.62 -2.13 32.69
CA PRO A 68 -1.98 -0.79 33.15
C PRO A 68 -0.75 0.11 33.34
N ALA A 69 -0.93 1.42 33.14
CA ALA A 69 0.12 2.42 33.41
C ALA A 69 0.48 2.48 34.91
N GLU A 70 1.75 2.75 35.23
CA GLU A 70 2.18 2.96 36.63
C GLU A 70 1.79 4.36 37.14
N GLN A 71 1.98 5.38 36.29
CA GLN A 71 1.50 6.75 36.50
C GLN A 71 1.04 7.27 35.14
N ASN A 72 -0.28 7.44 34.98
CA ASN A 72 -0.91 7.84 33.71
C ASN A 72 -0.59 9.31 33.39
N THR A 73 0.63 9.54 32.94
CA THR A 73 1.20 10.87 32.65
C THR A 73 1.23 11.14 31.15
N SER A 74 1.14 10.09 30.33
CA SER A 74 0.95 10.19 28.88
C SER A 74 -0.54 10.34 28.55
N PRO A 75 -0.90 11.23 27.59
CA PRO A 75 -2.26 11.33 27.09
C PRO A 75 -2.66 10.16 26.16
N GLU A 76 -1.70 9.38 25.66
CA GLU A 76 -1.91 8.32 24.66
C GLU A 76 -1.55 6.93 25.16
N ASN A 77 -2.41 5.96 24.84
CA ASN A 77 -2.21 4.53 25.08
C ASN A 77 -1.63 3.84 23.84
N LEU A 78 -0.94 2.71 24.05
CA LEU A 78 -0.34 1.93 22.97
C LEU A 78 -1.08 0.61 22.76
N LEU A 79 -1.45 0.31 21.52
CA LEU A 79 -2.04 -0.95 21.09
C LEU A 79 -1.01 -1.76 20.29
N LEU A 80 -0.63 -2.92 20.79
CA LEU A 80 0.19 -3.90 20.08
C LEU A 80 -0.73 -4.96 19.48
N VAL A 81 -0.79 -5.03 18.15
CA VAL A 81 -1.69 -5.94 17.44
C VAL A 81 -0.88 -7.09 16.86
N PHE A 82 -1.10 -8.29 17.36
CA PHE A 82 -0.55 -9.53 16.85
C PHE A 82 -1.63 -10.27 16.06
N PHE A 83 -1.26 -10.88 14.94
CA PHE A 83 -2.14 -11.84 14.28
C PHE A 83 -2.17 -13.13 15.07
N GLN A 84 -3.37 -13.61 15.37
CA GLN A 84 -3.53 -14.79 16.20
C GLN A 84 -3.01 -16.05 15.50
N GLU A 85 -3.05 -16.06 14.19
CA GLU A 85 -2.52 -17.09 13.29
C GLU A 85 -1.00 -17.26 13.43
N ASP A 86 -0.28 -16.21 13.84
CA ASP A 86 1.19 -16.23 13.98
C ASP A 86 1.64 -16.79 15.34
N VAL A 87 0.72 -16.90 16.31
CA VAL A 87 1.08 -17.26 17.70
C VAL A 87 1.63 -18.68 17.83
N PRO A 88 1.07 -19.73 17.17
CA PRO A 88 1.52 -21.11 17.35
C PRO A 88 3.01 -21.31 17.08
N ASP A 89 3.55 -20.63 16.07
CA ASP A 89 4.94 -20.78 15.64
C ASP A 89 5.88 -19.79 16.35
N ASN A 90 5.34 -18.79 17.06
CA ASN A 90 6.12 -17.71 17.70
C ASN A 90 5.87 -17.60 19.21
N LYS A 91 5.53 -18.71 19.88
CA LYS A 91 5.17 -18.74 21.31
C LYS A 91 6.25 -18.18 22.24
N GLU A 92 7.51 -18.60 22.09
CA GLU A 92 8.58 -18.14 22.99
C GLU A 92 8.90 -16.66 22.79
N LEU A 93 8.90 -16.17 21.54
CA LEU A 93 8.99 -14.74 21.21
C LEU A 93 7.90 -13.94 21.92
N ILE A 94 6.62 -14.32 21.74
CA ILE A 94 5.48 -13.58 22.33
C ILE A 94 5.56 -13.59 23.85
N LYS A 95 5.86 -14.75 24.44
CA LYS A 95 6.04 -14.88 25.89
C LYS A 95 7.13 -13.96 26.42
N GLN A 96 8.28 -13.90 25.75
CA GLN A 96 9.38 -13.05 26.16
C GLN A 96 9.01 -11.57 26.02
N CYS A 97 8.45 -11.16 24.87
CA CYS A 97 7.99 -9.79 24.61
C CYS A 97 7.02 -9.31 25.70
N LEU A 98 5.96 -10.07 25.95
CA LEU A 98 4.93 -9.69 26.92
C LEU A 98 5.47 -9.66 28.36
N LYS A 99 6.46 -10.51 28.68
CA LYS A 99 7.12 -10.49 29.98
C LYS A 99 7.95 -9.21 30.16
N GLU A 100 8.75 -8.85 29.15
CA GLU A 100 9.56 -7.63 29.16
C GLU A 100 8.67 -6.37 29.21
N ILE A 101 7.56 -6.34 28.47
CA ILE A 101 6.59 -5.24 28.51
C ILE A 101 5.93 -5.13 29.89
N ARG A 102 5.57 -6.25 30.52
CA ARG A 102 4.97 -6.25 31.87
C ARG A 102 5.95 -5.76 32.94
N GLU A 103 7.23 -6.07 32.79
CA GLU A 103 8.30 -5.62 33.69
C GLU A 103 8.71 -4.17 33.39
N GLY A 104 8.53 -3.72 32.16
CA GLY A 104 8.67 -2.34 31.70
C GLY A 104 7.65 -1.42 32.37
N LYS A 105 8.14 -0.51 33.20
CA LYS A 105 7.32 0.49 33.87
C LYS A 105 7.04 1.66 32.94
N TYR A 106 5.87 1.65 32.29
CA TYR A 106 5.50 2.67 31.30
C TYR A 106 4.49 3.71 31.83
N PRO A 107 4.57 4.96 31.34
CA PRO A 107 3.65 6.05 31.71
C PRO A 107 2.28 6.01 31.01
N PHE A 108 2.00 4.97 30.22
CA PHE A 108 0.78 4.74 29.45
C PHE A 108 0.35 3.28 29.57
N THR A 109 -0.91 3.01 29.22
CA THR A 109 -1.44 1.64 29.19
C THR A 109 -1.05 0.97 27.88
N VAL A 110 -0.50 -0.25 27.95
CA VAL A 110 -0.19 -1.08 26.79
C VAL A 110 -1.24 -2.17 26.67
N THR A 111 -1.91 -2.26 25.52
CA THR A 111 -2.87 -3.32 25.24
C THR A 111 -2.32 -4.21 24.14
N ALA A 112 -2.14 -5.49 24.41
CA ALA A 112 -1.82 -6.49 23.40
C ALA A 112 -3.12 -7.14 22.89
N LEU A 113 -3.46 -6.86 21.64
CA LEU A 113 -4.58 -7.47 20.91
C LEU A 113 -4.04 -8.61 20.05
N PHE A 114 -4.57 -9.81 20.25
CA PHE A 114 -4.43 -10.94 19.35
C PHE A 114 -5.69 -10.96 18.47
N ALA A 115 -5.56 -10.41 17.26
CA ALA A 115 -6.67 -10.27 16.33
C ALA A 115 -6.79 -11.54 15.47
N TYR A 116 -8.00 -12.09 15.41
CA TYR A 116 -8.32 -13.27 14.60
C TYR A 116 -8.83 -12.89 13.20
N GLY A 117 -8.51 -13.68 12.19
CA GLY A 117 -9.06 -13.56 10.84
C GLY A 117 -8.38 -12.47 10.02
N GLU A 118 -7.12 -12.16 10.32
CA GLU A 118 -6.37 -11.11 9.61
C GLU A 118 -5.60 -11.65 8.39
N LYS A 119 -5.23 -12.95 8.42
CA LYS A 119 -4.52 -13.65 7.34
C LYS A 119 -5.47 -14.48 6.47
N GLN A 120 -6.30 -13.79 5.70
CA GLN A 120 -7.33 -14.45 4.89
C GLN A 120 -6.80 -14.87 3.53
N LYS A 121 -7.01 -16.15 3.18
CA LYS A 121 -6.68 -16.70 1.86
C LYS A 121 -7.68 -16.30 0.76
N PHE A 122 -8.92 -15.99 1.15
CA PHE A 122 -10.03 -15.72 0.24
C PHE A 122 -10.79 -14.48 0.68
N GLU A 123 -11.45 -13.81 -0.25
CA GLU A 123 -12.35 -12.68 0.05
C GLU A 123 -13.82 -13.12 -0.08
N LYS A 124 -14.65 -12.77 0.90
CA LYS A 124 -16.12 -12.90 0.82
C LYS A 124 -16.79 -11.58 1.21
N PRO A 125 -18.03 -11.31 0.75
CA PRO A 125 -18.74 -10.13 1.20
C PRO A 125 -19.12 -10.27 2.68
N ASP A 126 -19.13 -9.16 3.42
CA ASP A 126 -19.33 -9.12 4.88
C ASP A 126 -18.26 -9.89 5.67
N MET A 127 -17.03 -9.89 5.16
CA MET A 127 -15.87 -10.46 5.85
C MET A 127 -15.67 -9.82 7.22
N ILE A 128 -15.47 -10.67 8.23
CA ILE A 128 -15.27 -10.24 9.60
C ILE A 128 -13.79 -10.28 9.90
N TYR A 129 -13.31 -9.21 10.50
CA TYR A 129 -11.92 -9.08 10.89
C TYR A 129 -11.82 -8.72 12.37
N GLY A 130 -10.93 -9.40 13.09
CA GLY A 130 -10.71 -9.19 14.51
C GLY A 130 -10.38 -7.75 14.87
N THR A 131 -9.48 -7.12 14.12
CA THR A 131 -9.12 -5.70 14.32
C THR A 131 -10.31 -4.78 14.20
N ARG A 132 -11.19 -5.00 13.21
CA ARG A 132 -12.39 -4.17 13.00
C ARG A 132 -13.36 -4.27 14.18
N VAL A 133 -13.65 -5.49 14.63
CA VAL A 133 -14.56 -5.72 15.78
C VAL A 133 -14.01 -5.07 17.04
N TYR A 134 -12.69 -5.17 17.26
CA TYR A 134 -12.05 -4.52 18.40
C TYR A 134 -12.16 -2.99 18.34
N LEU A 135 -11.88 -2.39 17.18
CA LEU A 135 -11.96 -0.94 16.97
C LEU A 135 -13.38 -0.40 17.15
N GLU A 136 -14.41 -1.13 16.69
CA GLU A 136 -15.83 -0.79 16.89
C GLU A 136 -16.22 -0.76 18.38
N SER A 137 -15.55 -1.55 19.22
CA SER A 137 -15.79 -1.62 20.67
C SER A 137 -15.00 -0.61 21.52
N LEU A 138 -14.11 0.14 20.89
CA LEU A 138 -13.08 0.91 21.57
C LEU A 138 -13.65 2.23 22.13
N ASN A 139 -13.23 2.63 23.34
CA ASN A 139 -13.72 3.87 23.94
C ASN A 139 -13.10 5.09 23.25
N THR A 140 -13.91 5.81 22.50
CA THR A 140 -13.52 7.00 21.71
C THR A 140 -13.00 8.17 22.54
N ASN A 141 -13.15 8.14 23.86
CA ASN A 141 -12.68 9.21 24.75
C ASN A 141 -11.18 9.12 25.07
N LEU A 142 -10.52 7.99 24.77
CA LEU A 142 -9.09 7.80 25.02
C LEU A 142 -8.33 7.84 23.69
N SER A 143 -7.15 8.47 23.69
CA SER A 143 -6.28 8.51 22.52
C SER A 143 -5.41 7.24 22.46
N TYR A 144 -5.33 6.61 21.30
CA TYR A 144 -4.55 5.39 21.07
C TYR A 144 -3.61 5.54 19.88
N SER A 145 -2.45 4.91 19.97
CA SER A 145 -1.54 4.65 18.86
C SER A 145 -1.38 3.13 18.70
N ALA A 146 -1.31 2.61 17.47
CA ALA A 146 -1.27 1.17 17.20
C ALA A 146 0.00 0.74 16.44
N VAL A 147 0.51 -0.44 16.79
CA VAL A 147 1.59 -1.13 16.08
C VAL A 147 1.11 -2.53 15.76
N ILE A 148 1.02 -2.83 14.46
CA ILE A 148 0.63 -4.15 13.97
C ILE A 148 1.90 -4.94 13.68
N LEU A 149 1.95 -6.17 14.18
CA LEU A 149 3.11 -7.05 14.13
C LEU A 149 2.73 -8.29 13.32
N ASP A 150 3.33 -8.40 12.13
CA ASP A 150 3.22 -9.58 11.27
C ASP A 150 4.51 -10.41 11.43
N LEU A 151 4.42 -11.53 12.15
CA LEU A 151 5.58 -12.32 12.51
C LEU A 151 5.91 -13.39 11.46
N GLU A 152 5.07 -13.62 10.45
CA GLU A 152 5.28 -14.69 9.46
C GLU A 152 5.32 -14.22 8.00
N SER A 153 5.26 -12.91 7.75
CA SER A 153 5.48 -12.34 6.41
C SER A 153 6.79 -12.83 5.77
N GLU A 154 6.76 -13.18 4.48
CA GLU A 154 7.92 -13.67 3.74
C GLU A 154 9.05 -12.64 3.66
N GLU A 155 8.70 -11.36 3.51
CA GLU A 155 9.65 -10.24 3.49
C GLU A 155 9.51 -9.35 4.73
N ASN A 156 10.63 -8.77 5.15
CA ASN A 156 10.66 -7.74 6.18
C ASN A 156 10.31 -6.39 5.54
N GLU A 157 9.12 -5.88 5.84
CA GLU A 157 8.58 -4.64 5.30
C GLU A 157 7.95 -3.78 6.41
N ILE A 158 7.92 -2.47 6.19
CA ILE A 158 7.21 -1.52 7.04
C ILE A 158 6.14 -0.84 6.19
N GLU A 159 4.88 -1.18 6.44
CA GLU A 159 3.75 -0.54 5.78
C GLU A 159 3.37 0.72 6.57
N THR A 160 3.22 1.83 5.86
CA THR A 160 3.13 3.18 6.46
C THR A 160 1.95 4.00 5.95
N THR A 161 1.15 3.46 5.03
CA THR A 161 0.13 4.22 4.31
C THR A 161 -1.11 3.37 4.01
N ALA A 162 -2.27 3.99 4.11
CA ALA A 162 -3.55 3.40 3.74
C ALA A 162 -4.61 4.47 3.50
N SER A 163 -5.57 4.18 2.61
CA SER A 163 -6.76 5.01 2.37
C SER A 163 -6.52 6.50 2.03
N GLY A 164 -5.31 6.91 1.68
CA GLY A 164 -4.97 8.33 1.43
C GLY A 164 -4.19 9.00 2.57
N LEU A 165 -3.96 8.29 3.68
CA LEU A 165 -3.30 8.78 4.88
C LEU A 165 -1.98 8.01 5.12
N SER A 166 -1.06 8.66 5.84
CA SER A 166 0.22 8.09 6.26
C SER A 166 0.28 8.01 7.77
N SER A 167 0.94 6.99 8.30
CA SER A 167 1.28 6.90 9.73
C SER A 167 2.07 8.14 10.18
N PRO A 168 1.98 8.54 11.47
CA PRO A 168 2.77 9.62 12.00
C PRO A 168 4.28 9.47 11.73
N PRO A 169 4.98 10.56 11.39
CA PRO A 169 6.38 10.50 10.99
C PRO A 169 7.32 9.95 12.06
N LEU A 170 7.01 10.18 13.33
CA LEU A 170 7.79 9.68 14.46
C LEU A 170 7.72 8.16 14.58
N LEU A 171 6.54 7.57 14.41
CA LEU A 171 6.38 6.10 14.39
C LEU A 171 7.18 5.50 13.24
N ILE A 172 7.06 6.08 12.04
CA ILE A 172 7.81 5.63 10.85
C ILE A 172 9.32 5.73 11.07
N LYS A 173 9.81 6.88 11.55
CA LYS A 173 11.24 7.09 11.82
C LYS A 173 11.78 6.10 12.84
N ASN A 174 11.04 5.87 13.93
CA ASN A 174 11.46 4.98 15.00
C ASN A 174 11.54 3.53 14.49
N SER A 175 10.51 3.05 13.78
CA SER A 175 10.51 1.71 13.19
C SER A 175 11.63 1.50 12.17
N LEU A 176 11.86 2.46 11.28
CA LEU A 176 12.94 2.38 10.28
C LEU A 176 14.33 2.34 10.92
N ASN A 177 14.54 3.13 11.98
CA ASN A 177 15.81 3.13 12.71
C ASN A 177 16.01 1.83 13.50
N LEU A 178 14.95 1.26 14.08
CA LEU A 178 15.01 -0.06 14.73
C LEU A 178 15.41 -1.15 13.74
N TYR A 179 14.71 -1.25 12.60
CA TYR A 179 15.05 -2.24 11.57
C TYR A 179 16.52 -2.12 11.16
N LYS A 180 17.01 -0.89 10.99
CA LYS A 180 18.41 -0.66 10.62
C LYS A 180 19.40 -1.00 11.73
N ASN A 181 19.12 -0.65 12.99
CA ASN A 181 19.99 -0.94 14.13
C ASN A 181 20.15 -2.44 14.35
N TYR A 182 19.09 -3.21 14.10
CA TYR A 182 19.09 -4.68 14.21
C TYR A 182 19.48 -5.39 12.91
N GLY A 183 19.85 -4.66 11.85
CA GLY A 183 20.24 -5.25 10.56
C GLY A 183 19.10 -5.99 9.84
N ILE A 184 17.86 -5.61 10.11
CA ILE A 184 16.64 -6.21 9.53
C ILE A 184 16.32 -5.50 8.21
N GLY A 185 16.48 -6.25 7.12
CA GLY A 185 15.97 -5.88 5.80
C GLY A 185 16.98 -5.15 4.89
N ASP A 186 17.35 -5.79 3.78
CA ASP A 186 18.19 -5.22 2.73
C ASP A 186 17.43 -4.24 1.81
N LYS A 187 16.09 -4.22 1.89
CA LYS A 187 15.20 -3.44 1.00
C LYS A 187 14.47 -2.29 1.70
N LEU A 188 15.01 -1.74 2.79
CA LEU A 188 14.39 -0.58 3.42
C LEU A 188 14.37 0.64 2.46
N PRO A 189 13.28 1.41 2.43
CA PRO A 189 13.17 2.55 1.51
C PRO A 189 14.17 3.62 1.90
N VAL A 190 15.04 4.03 0.97
CA VAL A 190 15.98 5.15 1.16
C VAL A 190 15.25 6.46 1.50
N PHE A 191 14.00 6.58 1.08
CA PHE A 191 13.24 7.81 1.11
C PHE A 191 11.74 7.56 1.34
N ILE A 192 11.06 8.37 2.16
CA ILE A 192 9.59 8.37 2.36
C ILE A 192 9.03 9.77 2.15
N LEU A 193 8.06 9.89 1.22
CA LEU A 193 7.28 11.11 1.02
C LEU A 193 5.88 10.90 1.59
N SER A 194 5.43 11.79 2.45
CA SER A 194 4.04 11.78 2.94
C SER A 194 3.01 11.85 1.80
N GLN A 195 3.20 12.69 0.78
CA GLN A 195 2.27 12.82 -0.34
C GLN A 195 2.01 11.51 -1.10
N SER A 196 2.97 10.56 -1.12
CA SER A 196 2.72 9.29 -1.82
C SER A 196 1.53 8.53 -1.24
N SER A 197 1.20 8.76 0.03
CA SER A 197 0.02 8.20 0.70
C SER A 197 -1.30 8.72 0.11
N SER A 198 -1.36 10.00 -0.26
CA SER A 198 -2.59 10.67 -0.75
C SER A 198 -3.17 10.07 -2.03
N TYR A 199 -2.34 9.37 -2.82
CA TYR A 199 -2.73 8.82 -4.11
C TYR A 199 -3.38 7.42 -4.04
N LYS A 200 -3.59 6.87 -2.84
CA LYS A 200 -4.30 5.62 -2.53
C LYS A 200 -3.73 4.31 -3.11
N PHE A 201 -2.77 4.35 -4.04
CA PHE A 201 -2.19 3.15 -4.65
C PHE A 201 -1.12 2.44 -3.80
N ILE A 202 -0.69 3.07 -2.69
CA ILE A 202 0.13 2.45 -1.64
C ILE A 202 -0.79 2.31 -0.42
N SER A 203 -1.55 1.22 -0.35
CA SER A 203 -2.55 1.03 0.70
C SER A 203 -2.47 -0.34 1.32
N SER A 204 -2.29 -0.35 2.63
CA SER A 204 -2.51 -1.53 3.47
C SER A 204 -3.98 -1.60 3.89
N PRO A 205 -4.70 -2.70 3.62
CA PRO A 205 -6.09 -2.84 4.09
C PRO A 205 -6.17 -2.84 5.62
N ILE A 206 -5.12 -3.31 6.30
CA ILE A 206 -5.07 -3.38 7.76
C ILE A 206 -4.94 -1.99 8.36
N LEU A 207 -3.98 -1.18 7.90
CA LEU A 207 -3.83 0.19 8.37
C LEU A 207 -5.05 1.06 8.05
N GLY A 208 -5.73 0.80 6.93
CA GLY A 208 -6.94 1.53 6.54
C GLY A 208 -8.00 1.48 7.64
N ARG A 209 -8.19 0.32 8.27
CA ARG A 209 -9.14 0.15 9.38
C ARG A 209 -8.79 1.01 10.58
N PHE A 210 -7.52 1.15 10.95
CA PHE A 210 -7.14 2.02 12.07
C PHE A 210 -7.32 3.49 11.74
N PHE A 211 -6.97 3.90 10.53
CA PHE A 211 -7.12 5.28 10.07
C PHE A 211 -8.60 5.70 9.96
N ASP A 212 -9.52 4.78 9.65
CA ASP A 212 -10.96 5.05 9.64
C ASP A 212 -11.50 5.44 11.03
N TYR A 213 -10.84 4.98 12.11
CA TYR A 213 -11.14 5.34 13.51
C TYR A 213 -10.22 6.46 14.05
N GLU A 214 -9.50 7.18 13.17
CA GLU A 214 -8.54 8.23 13.52
C GLU A 214 -7.41 7.75 14.46
N ILE A 215 -7.11 6.45 14.48
CA ILE A 215 -6.04 5.87 15.30
C ILE A 215 -4.74 5.81 14.46
N PRO A 216 -3.67 6.52 14.85
CA PRO A 216 -2.39 6.40 14.20
C PRO A 216 -1.82 4.99 14.35
N ALA A 217 -1.57 4.32 13.22
CA ALA A 217 -1.08 2.95 13.18
C ALA A 217 0.12 2.77 12.25
N ILE A 218 0.99 1.79 12.54
CA ILE A 218 2.07 1.33 11.66
C ILE A 218 2.11 -0.20 11.66
N LYS A 219 2.44 -0.84 10.53
CA LYS A 219 2.59 -2.31 10.46
C LYS A 219 4.06 -2.67 10.21
N LEU A 220 4.55 -3.59 11.04
CA LEU A 220 5.92 -4.11 11.02
C LEU A 220 5.88 -5.60 10.68
N SER A 221 6.44 -5.96 9.54
CA SER A 221 6.62 -7.34 9.11
C SER A 221 8.01 -7.83 9.50
N LEU A 222 8.06 -8.89 10.34
CA LEU A 222 9.28 -9.43 10.97
C LEU A 222 9.53 -10.92 10.60
N GLY A 223 8.74 -11.49 9.67
CA GLY A 223 8.84 -12.90 9.31
C GLY A 223 10.07 -13.27 8.48
N GLY A 224 10.66 -12.31 7.76
CA GLY A 224 11.86 -12.52 6.95
C GLY A 224 13.17 -12.55 7.76
N ILE A 225 13.12 -12.47 9.09
CA ILE A 225 14.30 -12.62 9.95
C ILE A 225 14.72 -14.11 9.95
N PRO A 226 16.02 -14.44 9.80
CA PRO A 226 16.49 -15.81 9.88
C PRO A 226 16.00 -16.51 11.16
N LYS A 227 15.43 -17.71 11.02
CA LYS A 227 14.78 -18.46 12.13
C LYS A 227 15.64 -18.55 13.39
N GLU A 228 16.96 -18.69 13.25
CA GLU A 228 17.92 -18.78 14.36
C GLU A 228 17.99 -17.52 15.23
N GLN A 229 17.70 -16.34 14.66
CA GLN A 229 17.79 -15.05 15.34
C GLN A 229 16.43 -14.40 15.56
N LYS A 230 15.37 -14.94 14.94
CA LYS A 230 14.02 -14.37 14.92
C LYS A 230 13.51 -14.02 16.30
N ASP A 231 13.50 -14.98 17.22
CA ASP A 231 12.91 -14.81 18.55
C ASP A 231 13.55 -13.65 19.32
N LYS A 232 14.88 -13.60 19.35
CA LYS A 232 15.62 -12.56 20.05
C LYS A 232 15.48 -11.21 19.36
N THR A 233 15.78 -11.15 18.07
CA THR A 233 15.81 -9.89 17.33
C THR A 233 14.43 -9.25 17.24
N ALA A 234 13.37 -10.03 16.98
CA ALA A 234 12.02 -9.50 16.94
C ALA A 234 11.53 -9.08 18.33
N CYS A 235 11.88 -9.81 19.39
CA CYS A 235 11.59 -9.40 20.76
C CYS A 235 12.24 -8.06 21.08
N ASP A 236 13.54 -7.93 20.83
CA ASP A 236 14.30 -6.71 21.06
C ASP A 236 13.71 -5.52 20.27
N VAL A 237 13.29 -5.72 19.01
CA VAL A 237 12.63 -4.68 18.20
C VAL A 237 11.30 -4.23 18.81
N ILE A 238 10.46 -5.17 19.24
CA ILE A 238 9.14 -4.85 19.81
C ILE A 238 9.32 -4.09 21.13
N THR A 239 10.21 -4.55 22.00
CA THR A 239 10.40 -3.94 23.33
C THR A 239 11.09 -2.59 23.24
N ASP A 240 12.10 -2.44 22.37
CA ASP A 240 12.70 -1.13 22.10
C ASP A 240 11.75 -0.17 21.42
N PHE A 241 10.81 -0.65 20.60
CA PHE A 241 9.75 0.20 20.06
C PHE A 241 8.88 0.77 21.19
N VAL A 242 8.42 -0.05 22.13
CA VAL A 242 7.63 0.40 23.28
C VAL A 242 8.42 1.40 24.13
N ASN A 243 9.73 1.14 24.34
CA ASN A 243 10.62 2.05 25.05
C ASN A 243 10.77 3.39 24.32
N LEU A 244 10.94 3.39 23.00
CA LEU A 244 11.00 4.62 22.19
C LEU A 244 9.68 5.39 22.21
N PHE A 245 8.55 4.69 22.19
CA PHE A 245 7.22 5.30 22.29
C PHE A 245 7.06 6.08 23.60
N SER A 246 7.60 5.57 24.72
CA SER A 246 7.57 6.27 26.01
C SER A 246 8.28 7.63 26.04
N ASN A 247 9.21 7.84 25.12
CA ASN A 247 10.00 9.08 25.02
C ASN A 247 9.41 10.10 24.04
N ILE A 248 8.27 9.78 23.39
CA ILE A 248 7.64 10.70 22.44
C ILE A 248 6.93 11.81 23.22
N THR A 249 7.30 13.06 22.93
CA THR A 249 6.79 14.26 23.61
C THR A 249 5.86 15.09 22.73
N ASP A 250 5.84 14.84 21.41
CA ASP A 250 4.97 15.51 20.44
C ASP A 250 4.31 14.44 19.57
N ASN A 251 3.00 14.29 19.71
CA ASN A 251 2.19 13.31 18.97
C ASN A 251 1.39 13.95 17.84
N SER A 252 1.76 15.17 17.41
CA SER A 252 1.06 15.79 16.29
C SER A 252 1.17 14.93 15.02
N TRP A 253 0.02 14.51 14.50
CA TRP A 253 -0.08 13.75 13.26
C TRP A 253 0.18 14.70 12.08
N GLU A 254 1.47 14.98 11.83
CA GLU A 254 1.89 15.78 10.70
C GLU A 254 1.60 15.04 9.38
N HIS A 255 0.87 15.70 8.49
CA HIS A 255 0.50 15.15 7.19
C HIS A 255 1.53 15.45 6.10
N HIS A 256 2.38 16.47 6.29
CA HIS A 256 3.41 16.85 5.32
C HIS A 256 4.81 16.69 5.91
N PHE A 257 5.38 15.51 5.71
CA PHE A 257 6.74 15.21 6.15
C PHE A 257 7.54 14.49 5.06
N LEU A 258 8.83 14.45 5.33
CA LEU A 258 9.82 13.82 4.47
C LEU A 258 10.84 13.05 5.33
N ILE A 259 11.09 11.79 5.02
CA ILE A 259 12.09 10.96 5.72
C ILE A 259 13.17 10.53 4.74
N ILE A 260 14.43 10.75 5.10
CA ILE A 260 15.61 10.39 4.29
C ILE A 260 16.56 9.51 5.11
N SER A 261 17.08 8.45 4.49
CA SER A 261 18.25 7.74 5.00
C SER A 261 19.53 8.52 4.67
N LEU A 262 20.18 9.08 5.69
CA LEU A 262 21.48 9.76 5.59
C LEU A 262 22.45 9.14 6.61
N PHE A 263 23.71 8.93 6.23
CA PHE A 263 24.78 8.47 7.12
C PHE A 263 24.45 7.25 8.00
N GLY A 264 23.67 6.31 7.47
CA GLY A 264 23.32 5.12 8.27
C GLY A 264 22.10 5.30 9.18
N HIS A 265 21.40 6.43 9.18
CA HIS A 265 20.18 6.63 9.98
C HIS A 265 19.06 7.33 9.20
N TYR A 266 17.83 7.22 9.69
CA TYR A 266 16.66 7.89 9.14
C TYR A 266 16.38 9.20 9.87
N HIS A 267 16.34 10.27 9.09
CA HIS A 267 16.07 11.62 9.57
C HIS A 267 14.70 12.09 9.10
N LEU A 268 13.94 12.66 10.03
CA LEU A 268 12.67 13.31 9.77
C LEU A 268 12.90 14.79 9.45
N ILE A 269 12.37 15.24 8.32
CA ILE A 269 12.20 16.65 7.99
C ILE A 269 10.71 16.95 8.14
N SER A 270 10.35 17.55 9.27
CA SER A 270 8.97 17.94 9.60
C SER A 270 8.49 19.11 8.75
N GLU A 271 7.17 19.31 8.70
CA GLU A 271 6.55 20.42 7.96
C GLU A 271 7.14 21.77 8.39
N ARG A 272 7.34 21.95 9.70
CA ARG A 272 7.94 23.16 10.27
C ARG A 272 9.37 23.41 9.76
N MET A 273 10.16 22.34 9.59
CA MET A 273 11.53 22.46 9.03
C MET A 273 11.48 22.79 7.54
N ILE A 274 10.57 22.18 6.79
CA ILE A 274 10.37 22.46 5.37
C ILE A 274 10.00 23.93 5.17
N LEU A 275 9.03 24.45 5.93
CA LEU A 275 8.63 25.87 5.88
C LEU A 275 9.80 26.82 6.16
N ARG A 276 10.66 26.48 7.13
CA ARG A 276 11.88 27.26 7.45
C ARG A 276 12.90 27.29 6.31
N ILE A 277 12.92 26.28 5.44
CA ILE A 277 13.81 26.23 4.26
C ILE A 277 13.16 26.91 3.05
N VAL A 278 11.88 26.64 2.81
CA VAL A 278 11.14 27.13 1.64
C VAL A 278 10.98 28.64 1.66
N THR A 279 10.58 29.21 2.81
CA THR A 279 10.32 30.65 2.95
C THR A 279 11.54 31.52 2.55
N PRO A 280 12.75 31.32 3.12
CA PRO A 280 13.91 32.09 2.70
C PRO A 280 14.33 31.77 1.26
N THR A 281 14.13 30.53 0.78
CA THR A 281 14.44 30.16 -0.60
C THR A 281 13.57 30.94 -1.60
N ILE A 282 12.26 31.00 -1.37
CA ILE A 282 11.33 31.81 -2.19
C ILE A 282 11.72 33.29 -2.11
N PHE A 283 12.05 33.80 -0.92
CA PHE A 283 12.46 35.19 -0.74
C PHE A 283 13.74 35.54 -1.53
N ILE A 284 14.77 34.69 -1.44
CA ILE A 284 16.01 34.81 -2.23
C ILE A 284 15.70 34.75 -3.72
N TRP A 285 14.78 33.88 -4.14
CA TRP A 285 14.35 33.77 -5.53
C TRP A 285 13.65 35.02 -6.04
N ILE A 286 12.73 35.59 -5.27
CA ILE A 286 12.06 36.85 -5.62
C ILE A 286 13.10 37.97 -5.73
N ILE A 287 14.08 38.04 -4.83
CA ILE A 287 15.20 38.99 -4.92
C ILE A 287 16.05 38.73 -6.16
N PHE A 288 16.39 37.48 -6.46
CA PHE A 288 17.18 37.12 -7.64
C PHE A 288 16.47 37.53 -8.93
N ILE A 289 15.18 37.20 -9.06
CA ILE A 289 14.34 37.62 -10.17
C ILE A 289 14.27 39.15 -10.23
N PHE A 290 14.05 39.82 -9.09
CA PHE A 290 14.00 41.28 -9.03
C PHE A 290 15.32 41.93 -9.48
N LEU A 291 16.47 41.44 -9.01
CA LEU A 291 17.80 41.93 -9.41
C LEU A 291 18.06 41.70 -10.90
N LEU A 292 17.66 40.53 -11.39
CA LEU A 292 17.83 40.11 -12.77
C LEU A 292 16.91 40.92 -13.71
N ILE A 293 15.68 41.23 -13.29
CA ILE A 293 14.69 42.02 -14.04
C ILE A 293 15.01 43.53 -14.00
N PHE A 294 15.24 44.09 -12.81
CA PHE A 294 15.26 45.55 -12.62
C PHE A 294 16.66 46.16 -12.46
N VAL A 295 17.59 45.46 -11.80
CA VAL A 295 18.91 46.03 -11.44
C VAL A 295 19.93 45.84 -12.54
N ASN A 296 19.86 44.75 -13.30
CA ASN A 296 20.80 44.48 -14.38
C ASN A 296 20.47 45.26 -15.67
N ARG A 297 20.35 46.60 -15.56
CA ARG A 297 20.17 47.57 -16.68
C ARG A 297 21.24 47.47 -17.79
N ARG A 298 22.36 46.78 -17.53
CA ARG A 298 23.42 46.49 -18.53
C ARG A 298 23.11 45.31 -19.44
N LEU A 299 22.02 44.58 -19.21
CA LEU A 299 21.46 43.69 -20.21
C LEU A 299 20.90 44.53 -21.35
N LYS A 300 21.55 44.43 -22.52
CA LYS A 300 21.16 45.13 -23.75
C LYS A 300 19.64 45.07 -23.92
N LYS A 301 19.00 46.21 -24.14
CA LYS A 301 17.56 46.38 -24.49
C LYS A 301 17.08 45.33 -25.51
N HIS A 302 17.98 44.91 -26.40
CA HIS A 302 17.77 43.83 -27.36
C HIS A 302 17.43 42.47 -26.73
N THR A 303 18.12 42.02 -25.68
CA THR A 303 17.84 40.72 -25.05
C THR A 303 16.45 40.70 -24.41
N TRP A 304 16.02 41.82 -23.82
CA TRP A 304 14.68 41.96 -23.25
C TRP A 304 13.57 41.98 -24.30
N TYR A 305 13.79 42.66 -25.43
CA TYR A 305 12.86 42.62 -26.57
C TYR A 305 12.71 41.18 -27.09
N THR A 306 13.84 40.48 -27.24
CA THR A 306 13.86 39.07 -27.65
C THR A 306 13.15 38.17 -26.64
N VAL A 307 13.35 38.34 -25.33
CA VAL A 307 12.60 37.57 -24.30
C VAL A 307 11.09 37.86 -24.39
N GLY A 308 10.68 39.12 -24.58
CA GLY A 308 9.27 39.49 -24.78
C GLY A 308 8.64 38.80 -26.00
N ASP A 309 9.38 38.70 -27.11
CA ASP A 309 8.94 38.03 -28.33
C ASP A 309 8.83 36.50 -28.20
N ILE A 310 9.48 35.89 -27.20
CA ILE A 310 9.60 34.43 -27.06
C ILE A 310 8.91 33.91 -25.80
N TRP A 311 8.41 34.81 -24.94
CA TRP A 311 7.76 34.46 -23.69
C TRP A 311 6.65 33.42 -23.88
N TRP A 312 5.87 33.54 -24.96
CA TRP A 312 4.78 32.61 -25.30
C TRP A 312 5.25 31.17 -25.53
N SER A 313 6.53 30.94 -25.86
CA SER A 313 7.06 29.59 -26.03
C SER A 313 7.04 28.79 -24.74
N VAL A 314 7.16 29.44 -23.57
CA VAL A 314 7.14 28.78 -22.26
C VAL A 314 5.77 28.13 -21.99
N PRO A 315 4.65 28.89 -21.91
CA PRO A 315 3.34 28.30 -21.70
C PRO A 315 2.89 27.43 -22.89
N LEU A 316 3.29 27.75 -24.12
CA LEU A 316 2.94 26.90 -25.27
C LEU A 316 3.60 25.53 -25.19
N THR A 317 4.89 25.45 -24.85
CA THR A 317 5.61 24.17 -24.71
C THR A 317 4.94 23.30 -23.66
N TYR A 318 4.48 23.91 -22.56
CA TYR A 318 3.71 23.20 -21.53
C TYR A 318 2.36 22.68 -22.06
N VAL A 319 1.56 23.54 -22.71
CA VAL A 319 0.27 23.13 -23.29
C VAL A 319 0.44 22.01 -24.30
N VAL A 320 1.44 22.11 -25.18
CA VAL A 320 1.77 21.07 -26.15
C VAL A 320 2.13 19.77 -25.45
N LEU A 321 2.97 19.80 -24.40
CA LEU A 321 3.29 18.61 -23.62
C LEU A 321 2.04 17.94 -23.02
N VAL A 322 1.16 18.70 -22.39
CA VAL A 322 -0.08 18.17 -21.79
C VAL A 322 -0.98 17.52 -22.84
N VAL A 323 -1.20 18.20 -23.97
CA VAL A 323 -2.01 17.68 -25.08
C VAL A 323 -1.40 16.38 -25.64
N VAL A 324 -0.08 16.36 -25.84
CA VAL A 324 0.61 15.18 -26.35
C VAL A 324 0.54 14.01 -25.37
N PHE A 325 0.72 14.25 -24.07
CA PHE A 325 0.59 13.22 -23.03
C PHE A 325 -0.83 12.63 -23.01
N PHE A 326 -1.85 13.48 -23.14
CA PHE A 326 -3.24 13.03 -23.19
C PHE A 326 -3.52 12.17 -24.43
N ILE A 327 -3.12 12.64 -25.61
CA ILE A 327 -3.32 11.94 -26.88
C ILE A 327 -2.59 10.59 -26.90
N SER A 328 -1.31 10.58 -26.52
CA SER A 328 -0.50 9.34 -26.49
C SER A 328 -1.00 8.33 -25.46
N GLY A 329 -1.47 8.79 -24.29
CA GLY A 329 -2.11 7.91 -23.31
C GLY A 329 -3.40 7.29 -23.83
N TYR A 330 -4.24 8.09 -24.51
CA TYR A 330 -5.46 7.60 -25.17
C TYR A 330 -5.17 6.57 -26.26
N PHE A 331 -4.15 6.82 -27.11
CA PHE A 331 -3.72 5.86 -28.13
C PHE A 331 -3.22 4.55 -27.53
N TYR A 332 -2.40 4.60 -26.47
CA TYR A 332 -1.90 3.39 -25.81
C TYR A 332 -3.04 2.50 -25.32
N LYS A 333 -4.03 3.10 -24.63
CA LYS A 333 -5.17 2.39 -24.06
C LYS A 333 -5.99 1.65 -25.14
N ASN A 334 -6.16 2.27 -26.31
CA ASN A 334 -6.94 1.71 -27.40
C ASN A 334 -6.16 0.64 -28.19
N LEU A 335 -4.85 0.80 -28.35
CA LEU A 335 -4.01 -0.16 -29.07
C LEU A 335 -3.69 -1.40 -28.22
N PHE A 336 -3.61 -1.26 -26.89
CA PHE A 336 -3.21 -2.32 -25.97
C PHE A 336 -4.20 -2.55 -24.81
N PRO A 337 -5.48 -2.88 -25.07
CA PRO A 337 -6.50 -3.03 -24.03
C PRO A 337 -6.19 -4.19 -23.05
N HIS A 338 -5.61 -5.27 -23.57
CA HIS A 338 -5.28 -6.50 -22.83
C HIS A 338 -3.84 -6.54 -22.29
N ALA A 339 -3.13 -5.41 -22.26
CA ALA A 339 -1.80 -5.36 -21.65
C ALA A 339 -1.87 -5.72 -20.15
N SER A 340 -0.83 -6.40 -19.64
CA SER A 340 -0.69 -6.65 -18.20
C SER A 340 -0.65 -5.33 -17.41
N TYR A 341 -0.92 -5.39 -16.10
CA TYR A 341 -0.88 -4.18 -15.25
C TYR A 341 0.47 -3.46 -15.32
N ALA A 342 1.58 -4.20 -15.25
CA ALA A 342 2.92 -3.62 -15.42
C ALA A 342 3.12 -3.04 -16.83
N GLY A 343 2.59 -3.70 -17.88
CA GLY A 343 2.60 -3.19 -19.25
C GLY A 343 1.86 -1.85 -19.37
N LYS A 344 0.68 -1.72 -18.74
CA LYS A 344 -0.10 -0.47 -18.71
C LYS A 344 0.65 0.67 -18.03
N ILE A 345 1.44 0.39 -16.99
CA ILE A 345 2.24 1.41 -16.30
C ILE A 345 3.42 1.85 -17.16
N TYR A 346 4.34 0.93 -17.47
CA TYR A 346 5.59 1.27 -18.16
C TYR A 346 5.38 1.57 -19.63
N GLY A 347 4.58 0.77 -20.32
CA GLY A 347 4.30 0.94 -21.74
C GLY A 347 3.61 2.27 -22.04
N GLN A 348 2.61 2.66 -21.23
CA GLN A 348 1.93 3.94 -21.39
C GLN A 348 2.89 5.11 -21.14
N LEU A 349 3.59 5.12 -20.00
CA LEU A 349 4.51 6.21 -19.64
C LEU A 349 5.67 6.36 -20.64
N ILE A 350 6.27 5.25 -21.08
CA ILE A 350 7.36 5.28 -22.06
C ILE A 350 6.87 5.81 -23.40
N LEU A 351 5.69 5.37 -23.87
CA LEU A 351 5.11 5.91 -25.10
C LEU A 351 4.87 7.41 -24.98
N GLN A 352 4.29 7.87 -23.86
CA GLN A 352 4.04 9.28 -23.60
C GLN A 352 5.33 10.10 -23.62
N ILE A 353 6.40 9.61 -22.97
CA ILE A 353 7.71 10.28 -22.96
C ILE A 353 8.36 10.30 -24.35
N ILE A 354 8.30 9.21 -25.12
CA ILE A 354 8.90 9.15 -26.46
C ILE A 354 8.17 10.09 -27.43
N VAL A 355 6.84 10.06 -27.45
CA VAL A 355 6.04 10.90 -28.36
C VAL A 355 6.17 12.39 -27.99
N SER A 356 6.14 12.72 -26.70
CA SER A 356 6.37 14.09 -26.23
C SER A 356 7.77 14.59 -26.56
N LEU A 357 8.79 13.76 -26.38
CA LEU A 357 10.16 14.14 -26.71
C LEU A 357 10.34 14.34 -28.23
N PHE A 358 9.73 13.50 -29.07
CA PHE A 358 9.74 13.68 -30.52
C PHE A 358 9.09 15.01 -30.96
N ILE A 359 7.90 15.31 -30.45
CA ILE A 359 7.14 16.51 -30.83
C ILE A 359 7.86 17.78 -30.36
N ILE A 360 8.37 17.79 -29.13
CA ILE A 360 9.06 18.94 -28.56
C ILE A 360 10.39 19.20 -29.26
N LEU A 361 11.15 18.14 -29.56
CA LEU A 361 12.41 18.27 -30.28
C LEU A 361 12.17 18.80 -31.71
N SER A 362 11.11 18.33 -32.37
CA SER A 362 10.67 18.86 -33.67
C SER A 362 10.26 20.33 -33.59
N MET A 363 9.50 20.71 -32.56
CA MET A 363 9.07 22.09 -32.32
C MET A 363 10.28 23.02 -32.09
N TYR A 364 11.26 22.59 -31.28
CA TYR A 364 12.48 23.37 -31.04
C TYR A 364 13.34 23.53 -32.29
N LEU A 365 13.50 22.48 -33.10
CA LEU A 365 14.17 22.58 -34.40
C LEU A 365 13.43 23.57 -35.33
N LEU A 366 12.09 23.53 -35.35
CA LEU A 366 11.27 24.46 -36.13
C LEU A 366 11.44 25.91 -35.66
N ILE A 367 11.43 26.15 -34.35
CA ILE A 367 11.68 27.47 -33.76
C ILE A 367 13.06 27.99 -34.19
N LEU A 368 14.10 27.16 -34.07
CA LEU A 368 15.48 27.54 -34.39
C LEU A 368 15.73 27.76 -35.90
N THR A 369 15.02 27.04 -36.76
CA THR A 369 15.09 27.23 -38.23
C THR A 369 14.38 28.50 -38.68
N ARG A 370 13.24 28.84 -38.06
CA ARG A 370 12.42 30.00 -38.44
C ARG A 370 12.96 31.33 -37.90
N ASN A 371 13.45 31.36 -36.67
CA ASN A 371 13.89 32.58 -36.01
C ASN A 371 15.42 32.57 -35.84
N PHE A 372 16.13 33.31 -36.71
CA PHE A 372 17.59 33.21 -36.78
C PHE A 372 18.34 34.06 -35.73
N THR A 373 17.64 34.90 -34.95
CA THR A 373 18.22 35.95 -34.09
C THR A 373 18.25 35.61 -32.60
N PHE A 374 18.05 34.35 -32.20
CA PHE A 374 18.08 33.96 -30.79
C PHE A 374 19.48 34.12 -30.18
N ASN A 375 19.54 34.84 -29.06
CA ASN A 375 20.71 34.89 -28.21
C ASN A 375 20.57 33.85 -27.09
N GLU A 376 21.61 33.05 -26.83
CA GLU A 376 21.62 31.99 -25.80
C GLU A 376 21.14 32.50 -24.43
N ARG A 377 21.52 33.73 -24.08
CA ARG A 377 21.09 34.41 -22.85
C ARG A 377 19.58 34.55 -22.70
N SER A 378 18.82 34.59 -23.79
CA SER A 378 17.35 34.70 -23.73
C SER A 378 16.72 33.38 -23.29
N ILE A 379 17.32 32.26 -23.68
CA ILE A 379 16.87 30.91 -23.28
C ILE A 379 17.20 30.67 -21.81
N ASP A 380 18.36 31.15 -21.36
CA ASP A 380 18.74 31.15 -19.95
C ASP A 380 17.70 31.85 -19.06
N TYR A 381 17.16 32.99 -19.51
CA TYR A 381 16.09 33.69 -18.77
C TYR A 381 14.77 32.94 -18.76
N LEU A 382 14.37 32.33 -19.88
CA LEU A 382 13.15 31.52 -19.94
C LEU A 382 13.25 30.28 -19.04
N LEU A 383 14.44 29.69 -18.92
CA LEU A 383 14.72 28.57 -18.02
C LEU A 383 14.56 28.96 -16.55
N VAL A 384 15.15 30.09 -16.12
CA VAL A 384 15.03 30.60 -14.74
C VAL A 384 13.56 30.81 -14.36
N ILE A 385 12.80 31.40 -15.28
CA ILE A 385 11.39 31.75 -15.06
C ILE A 385 10.51 30.50 -15.04
N SER A 386 10.76 29.57 -15.96
CA SER A 386 10.09 28.26 -15.97
C SER A 386 10.32 27.51 -14.67
N CYS A 387 11.57 27.42 -14.21
CA CYS A 387 11.92 26.76 -12.96
C CYS A 387 11.22 27.40 -11.77
N PHE A 388 11.13 28.73 -11.72
CA PHE A 388 10.40 29.43 -10.65
C PHE A 388 8.90 29.14 -10.66
N ILE A 389 8.24 29.22 -11.82
CA ILE A 389 6.81 28.91 -11.96
C ILE A 389 6.56 27.46 -11.55
N ASN A 390 7.43 26.54 -12.00
CA ASN A 390 7.35 25.13 -11.69
C ASN A 390 7.44 24.85 -10.19
N GLN A 391 8.49 25.36 -9.56
CA GLN A 391 8.68 25.24 -8.12
C GLN A 391 7.51 25.84 -7.32
N SER A 392 7.00 27.01 -7.73
CA SER A 392 5.90 27.68 -7.04
C SER A 392 4.60 26.86 -7.07
N ILE A 393 4.27 26.26 -8.22
CA ILE A 393 3.07 25.42 -8.35
C ILE A 393 3.20 24.12 -7.55
N PHE A 394 4.38 23.50 -7.51
CA PHE A 394 4.56 22.29 -6.70
C PHE A 394 4.56 22.56 -5.20
N ILE A 395 5.10 23.69 -4.76
CA ILE A 395 4.99 24.14 -3.36
C ILE A 395 3.51 24.36 -2.99
N LEU A 396 2.71 24.92 -3.90
CA LEU A 396 1.27 25.11 -3.69
C LEU A 396 0.52 23.76 -3.65
N ALA A 397 0.94 22.79 -4.45
CA ALA A 397 0.31 21.47 -4.49
C ALA A 397 0.62 20.64 -3.24
N ASP A 398 1.90 20.58 -2.83
CA ASP A 398 2.34 19.94 -1.59
C ASP A 398 3.72 20.44 -1.19
N ILE A 399 3.82 20.95 0.04
CA ILE A 399 5.07 21.51 0.55
C ILE A 399 6.18 20.46 0.70
N SER A 400 5.84 19.19 0.88
CA SER A 400 6.80 18.08 1.00
C SER A 400 7.62 17.84 -0.27
N LEU A 401 7.10 18.23 -1.45
CA LEU A 401 7.83 18.16 -2.73
C LEU A 401 8.88 19.27 -2.89
N SER A 402 8.80 20.33 -2.09
CA SER A 402 9.62 21.52 -2.26
C SER A 402 11.14 21.27 -2.28
N PRO A 403 11.74 20.38 -1.47
CA PRO A 403 13.18 20.18 -1.50
C PRO A 403 13.68 19.61 -2.84
N ILE A 404 12.86 18.78 -3.49
CA ILE A 404 13.16 18.18 -4.81
C ILE A 404 13.25 19.28 -5.85
N PHE A 405 12.23 20.12 -5.92
CA PHE A 405 12.16 21.19 -6.91
C PHE A 405 13.19 22.28 -6.64
N ILE A 406 13.52 22.55 -5.38
CA ILE A 406 14.66 23.42 -5.02
C ILE A 406 15.97 22.85 -5.58
N ALA A 407 16.23 21.54 -5.42
CA ALA A 407 17.42 20.90 -5.97
C ALA A 407 17.47 20.95 -7.51
N ILE A 408 16.36 20.63 -8.18
CA ILE A 408 16.23 20.74 -9.65
C ILE A 408 16.48 22.18 -10.11
N CYS A 409 15.96 23.16 -9.39
CA CYS A 409 16.15 24.57 -9.71
C CYS A 409 17.61 25.01 -9.50
N LEU A 410 18.27 24.60 -8.40
CA LEU A 410 19.69 24.88 -8.18
C LEU A 410 20.57 24.29 -9.28
N LEU A 411 20.27 23.07 -9.73
CA LEU A 411 20.96 22.44 -10.85
C LEU A 411 20.70 23.17 -12.18
N SER A 412 19.48 23.66 -12.38
CA SER A 412 19.14 24.49 -13.55
C SER A 412 19.93 25.81 -13.56
N LEU A 413 20.16 26.42 -12.39
CA LEU A 413 21.00 27.61 -12.25
C LEU A 413 22.47 27.27 -12.50
N LEU A 414 22.96 26.13 -12.01
CA LEU A 414 24.31 25.67 -12.29
C LEU A 414 24.52 25.46 -13.79
N ALA A 415 23.49 24.99 -14.51
CA ALA A 415 23.52 24.93 -15.96
C ALA A 415 23.84 26.30 -16.56
N LEU A 416 23.31 27.42 -16.04
CA LEU A 416 23.56 28.78 -16.56
C LEU A 416 25.04 29.16 -16.58
N TYR A 417 25.81 28.73 -15.58
CA TYR A 417 27.22 29.09 -15.44
C TYR A 417 28.17 28.21 -16.26
N VAL A 418 27.72 27.01 -16.62
CA VAL A 418 28.50 26.06 -17.40
C VAL A 418 28.52 26.50 -18.87
N LYS A 419 29.72 26.50 -19.50
CA LYS A 419 29.90 26.79 -20.94
C LYS A 419 30.15 25.54 -21.79
N ASN A 420 30.47 24.40 -21.16
CA ASN A 420 30.83 23.18 -21.87
C ASN A 420 29.58 22.32 -22.14
N ASN A 421 29.33 21.97 -23.40
CA ASN A 421 28.21 21.12 -23.82
C ASN A 421 28.18 19.76 -23.11
N TYR A 422 29.34 19.16 -22.83
CA TYR A 422 29.40 17.89 -22.08
C TYR A 422 28.94 18.04 -20.63
N LEU A 423 29.26 19.17 -19.99
CA LEU A 423 28.80 19.47 -18.65
C LEU A 423 27.30 19.79 -18.60
N HIS A 424 26.71 20.33 -19.68
CA HIS A 424 25.25 20.46 -19.77
C HIS A 424 24.53 19.10 -19.80
N ILE A 425 25.11 18.10 -20.48
CA ILE A 425 24.59 16.72 -20.47
C ILE A 425 24.70 16.13 -19.05
N ALA A 426 25.81 16.37 -18.35
CA ALA A 426 25.97 15.93 -16.96
C ALA A 426 24.93 16.59 -16.02
N VAL A 427 24.70 17.90 -16.16
CA VAL A 427 23.67 18.63 -15.39
C VAL A 427 22.27 18.12 -15.74
N PHE A 428 22.00 17.80 -17.00
CA PHE A 428 20.74 17.19 -17.43
C PHE A 428 20.48 15.85 -16.73
N ILE A 429 21.48 14.95 -16.69
CA ILE A 429 21.36 13.67 -15.96
C ILE A 429 21.17 13.92 -14.46
N LEU A 430 21.90 14.89 -13.91
CA LEU A 430 21.84 15.23 -12.49
C LEU A 430 20.48 15.83 -12.09
N MET A 431 19.77 16.50 -12.99
CA MET A 431 18.40 17.01 -12.73
C MET A 431 17.36 15.90 -12.63
N ILE A 432 17.59 14.75 -13.29
CA ILE A 432 16.70 13.58 -13.20
C ILE A 432 17.00 12.78 -11.91
N ALA A 433 18.24 12.80 -11.43
CA ALA A 433 18.67 12.00 -10.28
C ALA A 433 17.80 12.18 -9.01
N PRO A 434 17.39 13.41 -8.60
CA PRO A 434 16.48 13.59 -7.48
C PRO A 434 15.13 12.89 -7.63
N LEU A 435 14.64 12.63 -8.84
CA LEU A 435 13.33 12.01 -9.09
C LEU A 435 13.37 10.47 -9.02
N ILE A 436 14.53 9.87 -9.24
CA ILE A 436 14.72 8.40 -9.27
C ILE A 436 14.23 7.70 -7.99
N PRO A 437 14.62 8.10 -6.77
CA PRO A 437 14.20 7.38 -5.56
C PRO A 437 12.68 7.39 -5.36
N TYR A 438 12.00 8.45 -5.80
CA TYR A 438 10.54 8.59 -5.72
C TYR A 438 9.84 7.65 -6.70
N CYS A 439 10.27 7.67 -7.97
CA CYS A 439 9.74 6.77 -8.98
C CYS A 439 9.97 5.30 -8.58
N HIS A 440 11.14 4.99 -8.02
CA HIS A 440 11.43 3.64 -7.54
C HIS A 440 10.45 3.21 -6.44
N ARG A 441 10.30 4.01 -5.38
CA ARG A 441 9.37 3.74 -4.28
C ARG A 441 7.93 3.60 -4.76
N MET A 442 7.47 4.54 -5.59
CA MET A 442 6.10 4.52 -6.11
C MET A 442 5.77 3.23 -6.86
N ILE A 443 6.76 2.58 -7.47
CA ILE A 443 6.54 1.36 -8.23
C ILE A 443 6.71 0.10 -7.36
N THR A 444 7.68 0.09 -6.45
CA THR A 444 7.95 -1.09 -5.61
C THR A 444 6.91 -1.27 -4.51
N ALA A 445 6.44 -0.17 -3.91
CA ALA A 445 5.51 -0.21 -2.77
C ALA A 445 4.03 -0.21 -3.19
N SER A 446 3.72 0.03 -4.47
CA SER A 446 2.34 0.14 -4.93
C SER A 446 1.72 -1.21 -5.28
N ASN A 447 0.41 -1.34 -5.06
CA ASN A 447 -0.36 -2.36 -5.75
C ASN A 447 -0.37 -2.05 -7.26
N LEU A 448 0.20 -2.94 -8.08
CA LEU A 448 0.32 -2.76 -9.53
C LEU A 448 -1.04 -2.52 -10.20
N ARG A 449 -2.12 -3.16 -9.71
CA ARG A 449 -3.47 -2.95 -10.25
C ARG A 449 -3.91 -1.51 -10.02
N GLU A 450 -3.86 -1.05 -8.78
CA GLU A 450 -4.28 0.29 -8.38
C GLU A 450 -3.43 1.38 -9.04
N LEU A 451 -2.11 1.20 -9.12
CA LEU A 451 -1.23 2.13 -9.81
C LEU A 451 -1.55 2.20 -11.31
N SER A 452 -1.80 1.06 -11.95
CA SER A 452 -2.19 1.04 -13.36
C SER A 452 -3.53 1.74 -13.59
N GLU A 453 -4.51 1.53 -12.71
CA GLU A 453 -5.80 2.21 -12.79
C GLU A 453 -5.66 3.72 -12.56
N PHE A 454 -4.83 4.13 -11.60
CA PHE A 454 -4.55 5.54 -11.33
C PHE A 454 -3.95 6.23 -12.56
N ILE A 455 -2.92 5.64 -13.19
CA ILE A 455 -2.26 6.20 -14.37
C ILE A 455 -3.21 6.25 -15.59
N THR A 456 -4.03 5.22 -15.78
CA THR A 456 -4.89 5.12 -16.96
C THR A 456 -6.21 5.89 -16.82
N ARG A 457 -6.78 6.01 -15.60
CA ARG A 457 -8.09 6.66 -15.37
C ARG A 457 -7.98 8.12 -14.95
N ASN A 458 -6.93 8.53 -14.23
CA ASN A 458 -6.88 9.88 -13.67
C ASN A 458 -6.29 10.89 -14.67
N PRO A 459 -7.08 11.85 -15.18
CA PRO A 459 -6.60 12.83 -16.15
C PRO A 459 -5.53 13.78 -15.56
N LYS A 460 -5.49 13.94 -14.22
CA LYS A 460 -4.51 14.79 -13.55
C LYS A 460 -3.07 14.31 -13.77
N VAL A 461 -2.86 13.00 -13.96
CA VAL A 461 -1.54 12.42 -14.22
C VAL A 461 -0.93 12.99 -15.51
N ASN A 462 -1.76 13.18 -16.54
CA ASN A 462 -1.36 13.77 -17.81
C ASN A 462 -1.09 15.28 -17.74
N ILE A 463 -1.32 15.92 -16.59
CA ILE A 463 -1.01 17.34 -16.33
C ILE A 463 0.24 17.45 -15.46
N VAL A 464 0.32 16.63 -14.41
CA VAL A 464 1.40 16.66 -13.43
C VAL A 464 2.73 16.16 -14.01
N ILE A 465 2.74 15.02 -14.72
CA ILE A 465 3.99 14.45 -15.26
C ILE A 465 4.66 15.41 -16.26
N PRO A 466 3.94 15.99 -17.25
CA PRO A 466 4.49 17.05 -18.10
C PRO A 466 5.10 18.22 -17.34
N PHE A 467 4.48 18.60 -16.23
CA PHE A 467 4.93 19.72 -15.41
C PHE A 467 6.24 19.39 -14.67
N VAL A 468 6.40 18.16 -14.17
CA VAL A 468 7.68 17.68 -13.61
C VAL A 468 8.78 17.67 -14.67
N LEU A 469 8.48 17.18 -15.88
CA LEU A 469 9.46 17.04 -16.96
C LEU A 469 9.78 18.37 -17.66
N TYR A 470 8.97 19.40 -17.46
CA TYR A 470 9.08 20.67 -18.17
C TYR A 470 10.47 21.35 -18.10
N PRO A 471 11.14 21.46 -16.93
CA PRO A 471 12.48 22.06 -16.84
C PRO A 471 13.52 21.24 -17.61
N VAL A 472 13.36 19.91 -17.63
CA VAL A 472 14.22 18.98 -18.34
C VAL A 472 14.15 19.25 -19.86
N TYR A 473 12.95 19.49 -20.39
CA TYR A 473 12.77 19.86 -21.80
C TYR A 473 13.35 21.23 -22.16
N ILE A 474 13.36 22.21 -21.25
CA ILE A 474 13.95 23.52 -21.54
C ILE A 474 15.48 23.47 -21.51
N VAL A 475 16.08 22.65 -20.63
CA VAL A 475 17.52 22.38 -20.69
C VAL A 475 17.89 21.73 -22.02
N LEU A 476 17.05 20.80 -22.51
CA LEU A 476 17.23 20.21 -23.84
C LEU A 476 17.16 21.28 -24.94
N PHE A 477 16.23 22.24 -24.85
CA PHE A 477 16.16 23.37 -25.78
C PHE A 477 17.47 24.17 -25.81
N ARG A 478 18.07 24.41 -24.64
CA ARG A 478 19.34 25.11 -24.51
C ARG A 478 20.51 24.33 -25.13
N ILE A 479 20.60 23.02 -24.89
CA ILE A 479 21.65 22.17 -25.50
C ILE A 479 21.55 22.21 -27.02
N ILE A 480 20.32 22.12 -27.55
CA ILE A 480 20.05 22.22 -28.98
C ILE A 480 20.48 23.61 -29.48
N ALA A 481 20.13 24.68 -28.77
CA ALA A 481 20.51 26.04 -29.13
C ALA A 481 22.02 26.32 -29.06
N SER A 482 22.77 25.72 -28.13
CA SER A 482 24.22 25.97 -27.96
C SER A 482 25.09 25.29 -29.04
N VAL A 483 24.60 24.19 -29.63
CA VAL A 483 25.27 23.52 -30.76
C VAL A 483 25.18 24.34 -32.05
N ARG A 484 24.28 25.34 -32.09
CA ARG A 484 24.02 26.21 -33.23
C ARG A 484 25.14 27.24 -33.42
N THR A 485 26.18 26.86 -34.16
CA THR A 485 27.30 27.76 -34.51
C THR A 485 27.20 28.38 -35.90
N ASN A 486 26.50 27.76 -36.87
CA ASN A 486 26.36 28.30 -38.23
C ASN A 486 25.15 27.71 -39.00
N ARG A 487 24.59 28.46 -39.97
CA ARG A 487 23.41 28.08 -40.79
C ARG A 487 23.61 26.81 -41.60
N GLN A 488 24.85 26.54 -42.02
CA GLN A 488 25.24 25.32 -42.75
C GLN A 488 25.26 24.05 -41.86
N LYS A 489 25.35 24.20 -40.52
CA LYS A 489 25.41 23.07 -39.59
C LYS A 489 24.05 22.61 -39.06
N ILE A 490 22.95 23.23 -39.49
CA ILE A 490 21.58 22.89 -39.05
C ILE A 490 21.20 21.46 -39.47
N HIS A 491 21.58 21.03 -40.68
CA HIS A 491 21.33 19.66 -41.13
C HIS A 491 22.10 18.63 -40.29
N PHE A 492 23.37 18.89 -39.97
CA PHE A 492 24.17 18.03 -39.10
C PHE A 492 23.59 17.95 -37.68
N MET A 493 23.12 19.09 -37.16
CA MET A 493 22.44 19.17 -35.88
C MET A 493 21.13 18.38 -35.87
N ALA A 494 20.30 18.50 -36.91
CA ALA A 494 19.06 17.74 -37.05
C ALA A 494 19.34 16.21 -37.07
N ILE A 495 20.34 15.79 -37.84
CA ILE A 495 20.79 14.38 -37.89
C ILE A 495 21.27 13.92 -36.51
N SER A 496 22.11 14.71 -35.83
CA SER A 496 22.61 14.39 -34.50
C SER A 496 21.48 14.27 -33.47
N THR A 497 20.51 15.18 -33.49
CA THR A 497 19.34 15.10 -32.60
C THR A 497 18.44 13.91 -32.92
N ALA A 498 18.31 13.52 -34.19
CA ALA A 498 17.54 12.34 -34.59
C ALA A 498 18.22 11.04 -34.13
N ILE A 499 19.55 10.95 -34.26
CA ILE A 499 20.33 9.81 -33.75
C ILE A 499 20.20 9.71 -32.22
N ALA A 500 20.34 10.83 -31.52
CA ALA A 500 20.16 10.87 -30.06
C ALA A 500 18.74 10.45 -29.64
N PHE A 501 17.71 10.92 -30.35
CA PHE A 501 16.33 10.51 -30.14
C PHE A 501 16.14 9.00 -30.29
N MET A 502 16.68 8.41 -31.36
CA MET A 502 16.58 6.96 -31.61
C MET A 502 17.27 6.15 -30.51
N LEU A 503 18.46 6.58 -30.06
CA LEU A 503 19.19 5.93 -28.98
C LEU A 503 18.42 5.99 -27.65
N VAL A 504 17.92 7.17 -27.26
CA VAL A 504 17.15 7.35 -26.03
C VAL A 504 15.85 6.55 -26.07
N SER A 505 15.13 6.58 -27.19
CA SER A 505 13.88 5.83 -27.36
C SER A 505 14.12 4.32 -27.25
N THR A 506 15.18 3.82 -27.88
CA THR A 506 15.54 2.39 -27.80
C THR A 506 15.90 1.98 -26.38
N ALA A 507 16.69 2.80 -25.67
CA ALA A 507 17.05 2.56 -24.28
C ALA A 507 15.82 2.54 -23.34
N LEU A 508 14.88 3.48 -23.52
CA LEU A 508 13.64 3.52 -22.74
C LEU A 508 12.76 2.30 -23.01
N ILE A 509 12.62 1.88 -24.27
CA ILE A 509 11.84 0.68 -24.63
C ILE A 509 12.45 -0.58 -24.00
N LEU A 510 13.76 -0.77 -24.11
CA LEU A 510 14.46 -1.91 -23.50
C LEU A 510 14.28 -1.94 -21.99
N LEU A 511 14.39 -0.78 -21.32
CA LEU A 511 14.15 -0.64 -19.89
C LEU A 511 12.72 -1.00 -19.51
N GLY A 512 11.73 -0.55 -20.30
CA GLY A 512 10.32 -0.87 -20.11
C GLY A 512 10.02 -2.36 -20.21
N VAL A 513 10.56 -3.03 -21.23
CA VAL A 513 10.39 -4.48 -21.43
C VAL A 513 11.03 -5.26 -20.29
N PHE A 514 12.25 -4.90 -19.90
CA PHE A 514 12.95 -5.55 -18.79
C PHE A 514 12.16 -5.41 -17.48
N ARG A 515 11.68 -4.21 -17.14
CA ARG A 515 10.90 -3.98 -15.91
C ARG A 515 9.54 -4.66 -15.94
N THR A 516 8.84 -4.63 -17.06
CA THR A 516 7.54 -5.31 -17.21
C THR A 516 7.68 -6.81 -17.00
N SER A 517 8.73 -7.43 -17.58
CA SER A 517 8.95 -8.86 -17.42
C SER A 517 9.35 -9.25 -15.98
N SER A 518 10.14 -8.42 -15.28
CA SER A 518 10.49 -8.65 -13.88
C SER A 518 9.28 -8.61 -12.95
N LEU A 519 8.38 -7.64 -13.15
CA LEU A 519 7.22 -7.45 -12.26
C LEU A 519 6.10 -8.45 -12.54
N ASN A 520 5.88 -8.84 -13.80
CA ASN A 520 4.89 -9.89 -14.11
C ASN A 520 5.26 -11.24 -13.48
N LYS A 521 6.55 -11.53 -13.28
CA LYS A 521 7.00 -12.76 -12.58
C LYS A 521 6.68 -12.79 -11.08
N GLN A 522 6.42 -11.63 -10.47
CA GLN A 522 6.12 -11.49 -9.05
C GLN A 522 4.62 -11.47 -8.73
N GLN A 523 3.75 -11.59 -9.75
CA GLN A 523 2.30 -11.64 -9.51
C GLN A 523 1.89 -13.02 -9.02
N ILE A 524 1.37 -13.06 -7.78
CA ILE A 524 0.73 -14.22 -7.17
C ILE A 524 -0.45 -14.64 -8.06
N THR A 525 -0.35 -15.82 -8.65
CA THR A 525 -1.47 -16.53 -9.26
C THR A 525 -2.51 -16.80 -8.17
N GLN A 526 -3.73 -16.29 -8.33
CA GLN A 526 -4.83 -16.70 -7.45
C GLN A 526 -4.97 -18.23 -7.53
N PRO A 527 -5.18 -18.92 -6.40
CA PRO A 527 -5.35 -20.37 -6.41
C PRO A 527 -6.61 -20.73 -7.19
N ASP A 528 -6.51 -21.73 -8.05
CA ASP A 528 -7.64 -22.19 -8.85
C ASP A 528 -8.67 -22.89 -7.94
N ILE A 529 -9.85 -22.29 -7.81
CA ILE A 529 -10.98 -22.91 -7.09
C ILE A 529 -11.74 -23.79 -8.06
N SER A 530 -11.75 -25.09 -7.80
CA SER A 530 -12.53 -26.05 -8.59
C SER A 530 -13.90 -26.29 -7.95
N ILE A 531 -14.92 -26.52 -8.77
CA ILE A 531 -16.27 -26.86 -8.27
C ILE A 531 -16.29 -28.36 -7.99
N SER A 532 -16.55 -28.77 -6.75
CA SER A 532 -16.62 -30.20 -6.42
C SER A 532 -17.91 -30.83 -6.96
N PRO A 533 -17.83 -31.98 -7.67
CA PRO A 533 -18.99 -32.70 -8.16
C PRO A 533 -19.82 -33.37 -7.04
N LEU A 534 -19.28 -33.50 -5.82
CA LEU A 534 -19.90 -34.16 -4.65
C LEU A 534 -20.42 -33.15 -3.59
N GLY A 535 -20.45 -31.85 -3.89
CA GLY A 535 -20.72 -30.80 -2.90
C GLY A 535 -22.05 -30.93 -2.11
N ASN A 536 -23.07 -31.58 -2.68
CA ASN A 536 -24.36 -31.81 -2.00
C ASN A 536 -24.30 -32.84 -0.85
N GLU A 537 -23.32 -33.75 -0.87
CA GLU A 537 -23.19 -34.83 0.13
C GLU A 537 -22.41 -34.39 1.37
N LEU A 538 -21.61 -33.33 1.24
CA LEU A 538 -20.72 -32.80 2.28
C LEU A 538 -21.39 -31.79 3.22
N ILE A 539 -22.56 -31.27 2.83
CA ILE A 539 -23.37 -30.34 3.63
C ILE A 539 -24.68 -31.03 4.00
N GLU A 540 -24.98 -31.11 5.29
CA GLU A 540 -26.28 -31.52 5.81
C GLU A 540 -27.01 -30.29 6.36
N ILE A 541 -28.26 -30.11 5.94
CA ILE A 541 -29.12 -28.99 6.32
C ILE A 541 -30.42 -29.57 6.85
N SER A 542 -30.79 -29.26 8.08
CA SER A 542 -32.12 -29.54 8.63
C SER A 542 -32.76 -28.25 9.13
N VAL A 543 -34.08 -28.18 8.98
CA VAL A 543 -34.86 -27.01 9.38
C VAL A 543 -36.04 -27.47 10.22
N ASN A 544 -36.26 -26.79 11.33
CA ASN A 544 -37.40 -27.00 12.21
C ASN A 544 -38.13 -25.67 12.41
N ASP A 545 -39.44 -25.65 12.11
CA ASP A 545 -40.29 -24.47 12.25
C ASP A 545 -41.19 -24.64 13.47
N ASN A 546 -41.03 -23.76 14.47
CA ASN A 546 -41.88 -23.67 15.65
C ASN A 546 -42.75 -22.42 15.55
N MET A 547 -44.07 -22.58 15.57
CA MET A 547 -44.99 -21.45 15.65
C MET A 547 -45.12 -20.98 17.10
N ILE A 548 -44.69 -19.76 17.38
CA ILE A 548 -44.88 -19.10 18.66
C ILE A 548 -45.76 -17.87 18.43
N PHE A 549 -47.00 -17.93 18.94
CA PHE A 549 -48.06 -16.95 18.65
C PHE A 549 -48.37 -16.85 17.15
N GLU A 550 -48.09 -15.70 16.52
CA GLU A 550 -48.28 -15.44 15.09
C GLU A 550 -46.96 -15.52 14.29
N ASP A 551 -45.83 -15.68 14.97
CA ASP A 551 -44.50 -15.71 14.34
C ASP A 551 -43.99 -17.15 14.16
N THR A 552 -43.41 -17.42 12.99
CA THR A 552 -42.70 -18.68 12.73
C THR A 552 -41.24 -18.51 13.14
N ILE A 553 -40.82 -19.16 14.21
CA ILE A 553 -39.42 -19.25 14.59
C ILE A 553 -38.82 -20.47 13.89
N ARG A 554 -37.84 -20.21 13.04
CA ARG A 554 -37.13 -21.23 12.27
C ARG A 554 -35.77 -21.47 12.89
N THR A 555 -35.49 -22.74 13.20
CA THR A 555 -34.17 -23.21 13.59
C THR A 555 -33.54 -23.95 12.42
N LEU A 556 -32.39 -23.44 11.96
CA LEU A 556 -31.59 -23.99 10.86
C LEU A 556 -30.34 -24.65 11.44
N ASP A 557 -30.24 -25.95 11.30
CA ASP A 557 -29.06 -26.72 11.68
C ASP A 557 -28.25 -27.08 10.43
N ILE A 558 -26.95 -26.76 10.48
CA ILE A 558 -25.98 -27.01 9.42
C ILE A 558 -24.89 -27.91 9.98
N ASN A 559 -24.63 -29.03 9.31
CA ASN A 559 -23.55 -29.95 9.64
C ASN A 559 -22.65 -30.13 8.41
N LEU A 560 -21.41 -29.64 8.53
CA LEU A 560 -20.34 -29.75 7.54
C LEU A 560 -19.50 -30.98 7.86
N LYS A 561 -19.35 -31.90 6.92
CA LYS A 561 -18.60 -33.16 7.14
C LYS A 561 -17.09 -32.98 7.19
N GLU A 562 -16.59 -31.84 6.71
CA GLU A 562 -15.17 -31.50 6.67
C GLU A 562 -14.94 -30.07 7.15
N LYS A 563 -13.75 -29.81 7.70
CA LYS A 563 -13.32 -28.46 8.11
C LYS A 563 -13.30 -27.55 6.88
N CYS A 564 -14.09 -26.48 6.94
CA CYS A 564 -14.15 -25.48 5.88
C CYS A 564 -13.35 -24.22 6.26
N ILE A 565 -12.83 -23.54 5.26
CA ILE A 565 -12.12 -22.26 5.42
C ILE A 565 -13.14 -21.13 5.46
N LEU A 566 -14.08 -21.13 4.50
CA LEU A 566 -15.17 -20.17 4.42
C LEU A 566 -16.50 -20.88 4.41
N CYS A 567 -17.49 -20.30 5.10
CA CYS A 567 -18.90 -20.64 4.97
C CYS A 567 -19.72 -19.36 4.79
N ASP A 568 -20.76 -19.44 3.96
CA ASP A 568 -21.77 -18.40 3.71
C ASP A 568 -23.16 -19.04 3.77
N VAL A 569 -24.07 -18.42 4.52
CA VAL A 569 -25.46 -18.87 4.70
C VAL A 569 -26.38 -17.75 4.27
N LEU A 570 -27.09 -17.98 3.18
CA LEU A 570 -27.95 -16.99 2.52
C LEU A 570 -29.39 -17.47 2.50
N ILE A 571 -30.30 -16.61 2.95
CA ILE A 571 -31.74 -16.84 2.97
C ILE A 571 -32.37 -15.89 1.97
N THR A 572 -33.13 -16.42 1.01
CA THR A 572 -33.85 -15.65 -0.01
C THR A 572 -35.34 -15.94 0.09
N THR A 573 -36.15 -14.88 0.09
CA THR A 573 -37.62 -14.96 0.00
C THR A 573 -38.14 -14.16 -1.17
N GLU A 574 -39.39 -14.38 -1.55
CA GLU A 574 -40.08 -13.49 -2.49
C GLU A 574 -40.58 -12.20 -1.83
N TYR A 575 -40.77 -12.25 -0.50
CA TYR A 575 -41.21 -11.12 0.31
C TYR A 575 -40.04 -10.27 0.81
N LEU A 576 -40.38 -9.06 1.26
CA LEU A 576 -39.45 -8.15 1.93
C LEU A 576 -39.10 -8.69 3.33
N ASN A 577 -37.82 -8.58 3.71
CA ASN A 577 -37.27 -8.98 5.01
C ASN A 577 -37.43 -10.48 5.35
N PRO A 578 -36.55 -11.35 4.81
CA PRO A 578 -36.55 -12.78 5.12
C PRO A 578 -36.44 -13.12 6.62
N VAL A 579 -35.72 -12.29 7.37
CA VAL A 579 -35.42 -12.47 8.80
C VAL A 579 -35.89 -11.25 9.57
N LEU A 580 -36.79 -11.46 10.53
CA LEU A 580 -37.38 -10.41 11.39
C LEU A 580 -36.48 -10.10 12.59
N TYR A 581 -35.98 -11.15 13.24
CA TYR A 581 -35.05 -11.10 14.37
C TYR A 581 -34.24 -12.40 14.39
N SER A 582 -33.03 -12.38 14.93
CA SER A 582 -32.20 -13.58 15.07
C SER A 582 -31.35 -13.52 16.34
N ASP A 583 -30.99 -14.70 16.85
CA ASP A 583 -29.98 -14.90 17.89
C ASP A 583 -28.53 -14.73 17.38
N ASN A 584 -28.34 -14.71 16.06
CA ASN A 584 -27.04 -14.54 15.41
C ASN A 584 -27.02 -13.24 14.59
N ASP A 585 -25.83 -12.67 14.43
CA ASP A 585 -25.63 -11.49 13.58
C ASP A 585 -25.89 -11.79 12.10
N TYR A 586 -26.56 -10.86 11.42
CA TYR A 586 -26.84 -10.95 9.98
C TYR A 586 -26.74 -9.59 9.27
N SER A 587 -26.55 -9.64 7.95
CA SER A 587 -26.60 -8.50 7.04
C SER A 587 -27.73 -8.71 6.02
N ASN A 588 -28.21 -7.60 5.44
CA ASN A 588 -29.23 -7.63 4.38
C ASN A 588 -28.58 -7.18 3.05
N PRO A 589 -28.05 -8.10 2.23
CA PRO A 589 -27.49 -7.75 0.92
C PRO A 589 -28.50 -7.09 -0.01
N SER A 590 -29.78 -7.45 0.13
CA SER A 590 -30.89 -6.85 -0.59
C SER A 590 -32.19 -6.96 0.22
N LEU A 591 -33.26 -6.32 -0.23
CA LEU A 591 -34.54 -6.30 0.51
C LEU A 591 -35.16 -7.69 0.72
N ASN A 592 -34.80 -8.66 -0.12
CA ASN A 592 -35.35 -10.01 -0.12
C ASN A 592 -34.28 -11.10 0.14
N THR A 593 -33.07 -10.69 0.55
CA THR A 593 -32.00 -11.61 0.92
C THR A 593 -31.37 -11.22 2.25
N VAL A 594 -31.11 -12.23 3.08
CA VAL A 594 -30.40 -12.10 4.35
C VAL A 594 -29.19 -13.02 4.32
N ARG A 595 -28.07 -12.55 4.85
CA ARG A 595 -26.83 -13.32 5.02
C ARG A 595 -26.45 -13.35 6.50
N PHE A 596 -26.19 -14.53 7.05
CA PHE A 596 -25.61 -14.62 8.39
C PHE A 596 -24.12 -14.27 8.37
N ARG A 597 -23.68 -13.53 9.39
CA ARG A 597 -22.29 -13.13 9.57
C ARG A 597 -21.52 -14.26 10.24
N ILE A 598 -20.75 -15.01 9.45
CA ILE A 598 -19.99 -16.17 9.91
C ILE A 598 -18.49 -15.87 9.76
N PRO A 599 -17.65 -15.93 10.82
CA PRO A 599 -16.20 -15.79 10.70
C PRO A 599 -15.54 -16.90 9.88
N ASP A 600 -14.26 -16.74 9.59
CA ASP A 600 -13.48 -17.78 8.89
C ASP A 600 -13.20 -18.97 9.82
N TYR A 601 -13.00 -20.15 9.24
CA TYR A 601 -12.90 -21.43 9.95
C TYR A 601 -14.02 -21.64 10.99
N PRO A 602 -15.30 -21.59 10.55
CA PRO A 602 -16.43 -21.81 11.45
C PRO A 602 -16.47 -23.27 11.95
N PRO A 603 -17.21 -23.53 13.04
CA PRO A 603 -17.40 -24.89 13.53
C PRO A 603 -18.13 -25.76 12.50
N GLU A 604 -17.87 -27.08 12.56
CA GLU A 604 -18.50 -28.07 11.68
C GLU A 604 -20.03 -28.12 11.87
N LYS A 605 -20.51 -27.87 13.09
CA LYS A 605 -21.92 -27.81 13.45
C LYS A 605 -22.31 -26.38 13.81
N MET A 606 -23.35 -25.87 13.16
CA MET A 606 -23.88 -24.53 13.40
C MET A 606 -25.40 -24.58 13.45
N THR A 607 -25.99 -23.80 14.36
CA THR A 607 -27.43 -23.68 14.55
C THR A 607 -27.82 -22.20 14.54
N PHE A 608 -28.78 -21.83 13.70
CA PHE A 608 -29.27 -20.45 13.57
C PHE A 608 -30.76 -20.41 13.90
N SER A 609 -31.17 -19.62 14.90
CA SER A 609 -32.58 -19.45 15.25
C SER A 609 -33.06 -18.04 14.91
N TYR A 610 -34.11 -17.94 14.10
CA TYR A 610 -34.58 -16.65 13.63
C TYR A 610 -36.10 -16.61 13.38
N GLY A 611 -36.70 -15.44 13.54
CA GLY A 611 -38.07 -15.17 13.11
C GLY A 611 -38.14 -15.13 11.59
N ALA A 612 -38.80 -16.11 10.98
CA ALA A 612 -38.89 -16.26 9.53
C ALA A 612 -40.12 -15.54 8.96
N ALA A 613 -39.95 -14.88 7.81
CA ALA A 613 -41.07 -14.38 7.02
C ALA A 613 -41.91 -15.55 6.41
N LYS A 614 -43.11 -15.21 5.93
CA LYS A 614 -44.03 -16.18 5.29
C LYS A 614 -43.36 -16.91 4.12
N THR A 615 -43.68 -18.19 3.95
CA THR A 615 -43.24 -19.04 2.82
C THR A 615 -43.75 -18.49 1.48
N PRO A 616 -43.03 -18.70 0.35
CA PRO A 616 -41.86 -19.57 0.16
C PRO A 616 -40.49 -18.93 0.48
N CYS A 617 -39.53 -19.76 0.88
CA CYS A 617 -38.17 -19.38 1.27
C CYS A 617 -37.13 -20.37 0.73
N ARG A 618 -35.96 -19.87 0.30
CA ARG A 618 -34.81 -20.69 -0.11
C ARG A 618 -33.61 -20.39 0.77
N ILE A 619 -33.06 -21.43 1.40
CA ILE A 619 -31.84 -21.36 2.20
C ILE A 619 -30.70 -21.97 1.38
N THR A 620 -29.62 -21.22 1.18
CA THR A 620 -28.44 -21.66 0.45
C THR A 620 -27.22 -21.58 1.36
N VAL A 621 -26.56 -22.71 1.57
CA VAL A 621 -25.29 -22.82 2.31
C VAL A 621 -24.19 -23.08 1.30
N SER A 622 -23.16 -22.24 1.30
CA SER A 622 -21.98 -22.39 0.45
C SER A 622 -20.73 -22.43 1.32
N ALA A 623 -19.78 -23.30 0.98
CA ALA A 623 -18.52 -23.41 1.72
C ALA A 623 -17.34 -23.66 0.78
N VAL A 624 -16.15 -23.27 1.24
CA VAL A 624 -14.87 -23.56 0.59
C VAL A 624 -14.09 -24.51 1.48
N ILE A 625 -13.74 -25.67 0.95
CA ILE A 625 -12.96 -26.71 1.64
C ILE A 625 -11.57 -26.82 1.00
N GLU A 626 -10.58 -27.16 1.82
CA GLU A 626 -9.21 -27.42 1.37
C GLU A 626 -9.11 -28.85 0.83
N GLY A 627 -8.49 -29.01 -0.33
CA GLY A 627 -8.26 -30.30 -0.94
C GLY A 627 -7.16 -31.13 -0.27
N THR A 628 -6.91 -32.32 -0.81
CA THR A 628 -5.87 -33.24 -0.33
C THR A 628 -4.45 -32.80 -0.68
N ASP A 629 -4.28 -31.94 -1.69
CA ASP A 629 -2.99 -31.33 -2.05
C ASP A 629 -3.02 -29.85 -1.66
N ASP A 630 -1.90 -29.33 -1.12
CA ASP A 630 -1.71 -27.90 -0.87
C ASP A 630 -2.03 -27.10 -2.16
N ASP A 631 -2.78 -26.02 -2.00
CA ASP A 631 -3.26 -25.10 -3.05
C ASP A 631 -4.42 -25.56 -3.95
N ASN A 632 -5.00 -26.74 -3.72
CA ASN A 632 -6.28 -27.12 -4.35
C ASN A 632 -7.45 -26.81 -3.42
N TYR A 633 -8.40 -25.99 -3.87
CA TYR A 633 -9.59 -25.63 -3.07
C TYR A 633 -10.87 -26.01 -3.82
N TYR A 634 -11.86 -26.49 -3.07
CA TYR A 634 -13.14 -26.89 -3.61
C TYR A 634 -14.27 -26.01 -3.10
N PHE A 635 -15.08 -25.49 -4.02
CA PHE A 635 -16.34 -24.85 -3.69
C PHE A 635 -17.47 -25.89 -3.63
N ILE A 636 -18.22 -25.88 -2.53
CA ILE A 636 -19.40 -26.73 -2.30
C ILE A 636 -20.60 -25.86 -1.95
N SER A 637 -21.79 -26.22 -2.44
CA SER A 637 -23.02 -25.49 -2.11
C SER A 637 -24.23 -26.43 -2.05
N LYS A 638 -25.15 -26.17 -1.13
CA LYS A 638 -26.42 -26.88 -1.02
C LYS A 638 -27.56 -25.90 -0.77
N SER A 639 -28.69 -26.12 -1.43
CA SER A 639 -29.89 -25.30 -1.24
C SER A 639 -31.07 -26.14 -0.75
N LEU A 640 -31.85 -25.60 0.18
CA LEU A 640 -33.11 -26.16 0.67
C LEU A 640 -34.24 -25.15 0.39
N ALA A 641 -35.31 -25.61 -0.25
CA ALA A 641 -36.53 -24.84 -0.45
C ALA A 641 -37.57 -25.19 0.63
N ILE A 642 -38.25 -24.19 1.17
CA ILE A 642 -39.29 -24.32 2.20
C ILE A 642 -40.57 -23.65 1.69
N GLY A 643 -41.64 -24.43 1.56
CA GLY A 643 -42.87 -24.03 0.87
C GLY A 643 -42.84 -24.36 -0.62
N ASP A 644 -44.01 -24.50 -1.24
CA ASP A 644 -44.13 -24.64 -2.69
C ASP A 644 -43.69 -23.31 -3.34
N ILE A 645 -42.65 -23.37 -4.18
CA ILE A 645 -42.15 -22.24 -4.98
C ILE A 645 -43.10 -22.02 -6.17
#